data_AF-A0A8S1Y7C7-F1
#
_entry.id   AF-A0A8S1Y7C7-F1
#
_cell.length_a   1.000
_cell.length_b   1.000
_cell.length_c   1.000
_cell.angle_alpha   90.00
_cell.angle_beta   90.00
_cell.angle_gamma   90.00
#
_symmetry.space_group_name_H-M   'P 1'
#
loop_
_entity.id
_entity.type
_entity.pdbx_description
1 polymer ?
#
loop_
_entity_poly.entity_id
_entity_poly.type
_entity_poly.pdbx_seq_one_letter_code
_entity_poly.pdbx_strand_id
1 'polypeptide(L)'
;MVKMLEFRIHFATQFGKALYLTGDSDILGNWDPKKAIRMNWSEGNIWKFEIQAHNFQYKYFVANYDDAASDVIWEPGPNRAIFQHQKTSLKILDFWNYREVQFYCNNPQNHQVYITGSAYSLTLFKQFKKMNHYNNEVTFNILINPCNEKVIKFRCQLNNQEDLMTEIETVCFDDQNQYKNNVLQIKCQLLDALIKQLEEEQRRIIEEKRRIEEERRVQEERRIQEQRRIEEERKRVEQENIRKQQEEKGRQIIQQDLQPVSQQIQTQQEIRSKPVQQQIQILSQELNKLDYNNNLTNNQKQYLKSQYQQQLIAKLKDYGEAKSIPHVRQNIETSNPEVALFVLKESLLRDQNIALLATSRQYSFGFDSILGSYGQDQSCLKVRNTNLDYDKIVNDNRLLQHHLLEFKQKLSSSLNISTDQIEILGVSKGSFEISFNITGNDPDSIQQQIKNNPNAKKFLDEYCNGRVEYVAYFDRANNQAKEKALSFDDFNPSHNMSWDGFHEKEQRGPPYHKYDYYFPRGCYGFGLRVKNYGNDDWIKMDGNPNEWRIMYHGTKQVAVRSITKDNLKPGKENYCAKYDCLDEDGKTVKVGNGIYFSNDFKVCINDGYASYTQIGSKQFAVIFMSRVNPKKVRHGGNYMRDNQYFVVNESQDVRPYRILLHEKK
;
A
#
# COMPACT_ATOMS: atom_id res chain seq x y z
N MET A 1 -42.56 -8.91 -44.52
CA MET A 1 -43.55 -9.54 -43.62
C MET A 1 -44.56 -8.46 -43.25
N VAL A 2 -45.81 -8.56 -43.71
CA VAL A 2 -46.86 -7.58 -43.37
C VAL A 2 -47.22 -7.79 -41.89
N LYS A 3 -47.17 -6.73 -41.09
CA LYS A 3 -47.55 -6.80 -39.67
C LYS A 3 -49.07 -6.72 -39.57
N MET A 4 -49.67 -7.66 -38.85
CA MET A 4 -51.12 -7.68 -38.58
C MET A 4 -51.39 -7.23 -37.14
N LEU A 5 -52.46 -6.44 -36.98
CA LEU A 5 -53.09 -6.10 -35.70
C LEU A 5 -54.25 -7.06 -35.47
N GLU A 6 -54.29 -7.72 -34.32
CA GLU A 6 -55.45 -8.51 -33.89
C GLU A 6 -56.21 -7.73 -32.80
N PHE A 7 -57.38 -7.21 -33.14
CA PHE A 7 -58.28 -6.57 -32.19
C PHE A 7 -59.09 -7.64 -31.44
N ARG A 8 -59.18 -7.48 -30.12
CA ARG A 8 -60.00 -8.33 -29.24
C ARG A 8 -60.73 -7.46 -28.24
N ILE A 9 -62.05 -7.65 -28.14
CA ILE A 9 -62.88 -6.96 -27.16
C ILE A 9 -63.90 -7.93 -26.59
N HIS A 10 -64.03 -7.94 -25.27
CA HIS A 10 -65.07 -8.72 -24.59
C HIS A 10 -66.33 -7.85 -24.46
N PHE A 11 -67.42 -8.25 -25.14
CA PHE A 11 -68.68 -7.51 -25.11
C PHE A 11 -69.87 -8.44 -25.39
N ALA A 12 -70.84 -8.49 -24.47
CA ALA A 12 -72.06 -9.26 -24.66
C ALA A 12 -73.09 -8.45 -25.46
N THR A 13 -73.56 -8.98 -26.58
CA THR A 13 -74.63 -8.36 -27.39
C THR A 13 -75.96 -9.10 -27.19
N GLN A 14 -77.06 -8.42 -27.50
CA GLN A 14 -78.37 -9.05 -27.61
C GLN A 14 -78.50 -9.83 -28.93
N PHE A 15 -79.41 -10.80 -28.98
CA PHE A 15 -79.73 -11.50 -30.23
C PHE A 15 -80.17 -10.52 -31.32
N GLY A 16 -79.68 -10.69 -32.54
CA GLY A 16 -79.93 -9.76 -33.66
C GLY A 16 -79.04 -8.51 -33.68
N LYS A 17 -78.15 -8.33 -32.71
CA LYS A 17 -77.15 -7.24 -32.69
C LYS A 17 -75.73 -7.78 -32.91
N ALA A 18 -74.88 -6.97 -33.54
CA ALA A 18 -73.45 -7.26 -33.70
C ALA A 18 -72.58 -6.07 -33.28
N LEU A 19 -71.32 -6.36 -32.99
CA LEU A 19 -70.30 -5.36 -32.73
C LEU A 19 -69.56 -5.01 -34.03
N TYR A 20 -69.42 -3.72 -34.28
CA TYR A 20 -68.78 -3.15 -35.45
C TYR A 20 -67.61 -2.24 -35.03
N LEU A 21 -66.64 -2.09 -35.93
CA LEU A 21 -65.50 -1.18 -35.81
C LEU A 21 -65.44 -0.33 -37.08
N THR A 22 -65.33 0.98 -36.93
CA THR A 22 -65.01 1.91 -38.03
C THR A 22 -64.00 2.95 -37.56
N GLY A 23 -63.47 3.74 -38.49
CA GLY A 23 -62.35 4.65 -38.24
C GLY A 23 -62.10 5.63 -39.37
N ASP A 24 -61.07 6.44 -39.22
CA ASP A 24 -60.71 7.56 -40.11
C ASP A 24 -59.95 7.15 -41.39
N SER A 25 -59.88 5.86 -41.69
CA SER A 25 -59.17 5.34 -42.86
C SER A 25 -60.11 4.60 -43.80
N ASP A 26 -59.73 4.56 -45.08
CA ASP A 26 -60.51 3.92 -46.14
C ASP A 26 -60.86 2.47 -45.82
N ILE A 27 -59.90 1.72 -45.28
CA ILE A 27 -60.05 0.32 -44.89
C ILE A 27 -61.02 0.12 -43.72
N LEU A 28 -61.23 1.15 -42.90
CA LEU A 28 -62.16 1.15 -41.77
C LEU A 28 -63.50 1.83 -42.10
N GLY A 29 -63.67 2.32 -43.33
CA GLY A 29 -64.93 2.90 -43.80
C GLY A 29 -65.09 4.40 -43.58
N ASN A 30 -64.04 5.15 -43.21
CA ASN A 30 -64.07 6.61 -43.04
C ASN A 30 -65.24 7.12 -42.18
N TRP A 31 -65.43 6.52 -41.00
CA TRP A 31 -66.50 6.80 -40.03
C TRP A 31 -67.94 6.55 -40.54
N ASP A 32 -68.12 5.92 -41.70
CA ASP A 32 -69.44 5.56 -42.24
C ASP A 32 -69.88 4.18 -41.68
N PRO A 33 -70.95 4.09 -40.85
CA PRO A 33 -71.43 2.83 -40.31
C PRO A 33 -71.77 1.78 -41.38
N LYS A 34 -72.18 2.20 -42.58
CA LYS A 34 -72.48 1.27 -43.69
C LYS A 34 -71.25 0.59 -44.27
N LYS A 35 -70.08 1.21 -44.07
CA LYS A 35 -68.77 0.70 -44.50
C LYS A 35 -67.96 0.13 -43.33
N ALA A 36 -68.55 0.08 -42.14
CA ALA A 36 -67.90 -0.42 -40.94
C ALA A 36 -67.64 -1.93 -41.02
N ILE A 37 -66.64 -2.36 -40.27
CA ILE A 37 -66.22 -3.74 -40.19
C ILE A 37 -67.03 -4.44 -39.11
N ARG A 38 -67.83 -5.44 -39.49
CA ARG A 38 -68.47 -6.33 -38.52
C ARG A 38 -67.43 -7.26 -37.91
N MET A 39 -67.29 -7.26 -36.59
CA MET A 39 -66.34 -8.12 -35.90
C MET A 39 -66.83 -9.58 -35.87
N ASN A 40 -65.91 -10.53 -35.74
CA ASN A 40 -66.24 -11.94 -35.61
C ASN A 40 -66.47 -12.29 -34.13
N TRP A 41 -67.67 -12.75 -33.79
CA TRP A 41 -67.97 -13.26 -32.46
C TRP A 41 -67.29 -14.63 -32.25
N SER A 42 -66.88 -14.90 -31.01
CA SER A 42 -66.41 -16.21 -30.56
C SER A 42 -66.90 -16.50 -29.14
N GLU A 43 -66.84 -17.77 -28.73
CA GLU A 43 -67.27 -18.22 -27.41
C GLU A 43 -66.67 -17.37 -26.28
N GLY A 44 -67.50 -17.09 -25.27
CA GLY A 44 -67.14 -16.18 -24.17
C GLY A 44 -67.32 -14.69 -24.50
N ASN A 45 -68.13 -14.34 -25.51
CA ASN A 45 -68.43 -12.95 -25.91
C ASN A 45 -67.18 -12.15 -26.32
N ILE A 46 -66.21 -12.85 -26.94
CA ILE A 46 -64.99 -12.23 -27.44
C ILE A 46 -65.16 -11.94 -28.91
N TRP A 47 -65.11 -10.66 -29.28
CA TRP A 47 -65.16 -10.21 -30.66
C TRP A 47 -63.75 -9.98 -31.18
N LYS A 48 -63.47 -10.46 -32.39
CA LYS A 48 -62.15 -10.43 -33.00
C LYS A 48 -62.16 -9.88 -34.42
N PHE A 49 -61.11 -9.17 -34.77
CA PHE A 49 -60.87 -8.70 -36.13
C PHE A 49 -59.38 -8.51 -36.37
N GLU A 50 -58.91 -8.88 -37.56
CA GLU A 50 -57.51 -8.74 -37.95
C GLU A 50 -57.37 -7.81 -39.14
N ILE A 51 -56.45 -6.86 -39.05
CA ILE A 51 -56.17 -5.90 -40.11
C ILE A 51 -54.67 -5.66 -40.22
N GLN A 52 -54.22 -5.24 -41.40
CA GLN A 52 -52.85 -4.78 -41.59
C GLN A 52 -52.56 -3.60 -40.64
N ALA A 53 -51.32 -3.47 -40.18
CA ALA A 53 -50.94 -2.42 -39.25
C ALA A 53 -50.73 -1.08 -39.97
N HIS A 54 -51.48 -0.05 -39.57
CA HIS A 54 -51.35 1.33 -40.04
C HIS A 54 -51.68 2.31 -38.90
N ASN A 55 -51.42 3.60 -39.12
CA ASN A 55 -51.89 4.63 -38.21
C ASN A 55 -53.34 4.99 -38.56
N PHE A 56 -54.23 4.94 -37.58
CA PHE A 56 -55.64 5.30 -37.74
C PHE A 56 -56.29 5.53 -36.38
N GLN A 57 -57.35 6.31 -36.39
CA GLN A 57 -58.34 6.35 -35.32
C GLN A 57 -59.46 5.36 -35.60
N TYR A 58 -60.07 4.82 -34.54
CA TYR A 58 -61.18 3.88 -34.64
C TYR A 58 -62.11 3.98 -33.43
N LYS A 59 -63.32 3.45 -33.58
CA LYS A 59 -64.32 3.38 -32.52
C LYS A 59 -65.24 2.19 -32.73
N TYR A 60 -65.65 1.59 -31.63
CA TYR A 60 -66.64 0.51 -31.64
C TYR A 60 -68.07 1.04 -31.59
N PHE A 61 -68.99 0.33 -32.23
CA PHE A 61 -70.42 0.53 -32.04
C PHE A 61 -71.19 -0.79 -32.15
N VAL A 62 -72.37 -0.81 -31.55
CA VAL A 62 -73.34 -1.91 -31.67
C VAL A 62 -74.45 -1.47 -32.61
N ALA A 63 -74.84 -2.32 -33.54
CA ALA A 63 -75.95 -2.08 -34.47
C ALA A 63 -76.69 -3.38 -34.79
N ASN A 64 -77.77 -3.29 -35.56
CA ASN A 64 -78.49 -4.46 -36.08
C ASN A 64 -77.58 -5.33 -36.97
N TYR A 65 -77.66 -6.65 -36.81
CA TYR A 65 -76.80 -7.61 -37.52
C TYR A 65 -76.93 -7.51 -39.05
N ASP A 66 -78.16 -7.26 -39.52
CA ASP A 66 -78.51 -7.18 -40.95
C ASP A 66 -78.36 -5.77 -41.54
N ASP A 67 -78.31 -4.72 -40.70
CA ASP A 67 -78.14 -3.32 -41.12
C ASP A 67 -77.30 -2.54 -40.10
N ALA A 68 -76.03 -2.31 -40.46
CA ALA A 68 -75.07 -1.60 -39.63
C ALA A 68 -75.39 -0.10 -39.43
N ALA A 69 -76.34 0.47 -40.17
CA ALA A 69 -76.80 1.84 -40.00
C ALA A 69 -78.04 1.98 -39.10
N SER A 70 -78.62 0.86 -38.66
CA SER A 70 -79.84 0.82 -37.86
C SER A 70 -79.54 0.56 -36.37
N ASP A 71 -80.17 1.33 -35.49
CA ASP A 71 -79.99 1.29 -34.03
C ASP A 71 -78.52 1.41 -33.57
N VAL A 72 -77.77 2.34 -34.16
CA VAL A 72 -76.34 2.53 -33.87
C VAL A 72 -76.12 3.09 -32.46
N ILE A 73 -75.41 2.33 -31.61
CA ILE A 73 -74.98 2.73 -30.28
C ILE A 73 -73.45 2.71 -30.23
N TRP A 74 -72.84 3.89 -30.23
CA TRP A 74 -71.40 4.06 -30.13
C TRP A 74 -70.87 3.77 -28.73
N GLU A 75 -69.63 3.29 -28.65
CA GLU A 75 -68.93 3.30 -27.38
C GLU A 75 -68.74 4.75 -26.89
N PRO A 76 -68.75 4.96 -25.57
CA PRO A 76 -68.55 6.29 -25.01
C PRO A 76 -67.06 6.70 -25.01
N GLY A 77 -66.84 7.99 -24.78
CA GLY A 77 -65.51 8.59 -24.72
C GLY A 77 -64.92 8.94 -26.09
N PRO A 78 -63.67 9.45 -26.10
CA PRO A 78 -62.97 9.85 -27.32
C PRO A 78 -62.66 8.66 -28.23
N ASN A 79 -62.29 8.97 -29.47
CA ASN A 79 -61.85 7.96 -30.44
C ASN A 79 -60.60 7.23 -29.93
N ARG A 80 -60.52 5.93 -30.19
CA ARG A 80 -59.29 5.16 -29.96
C ARG A 80 -58.33 5.41 -31.10
N ALA A 81 -57.03 5.28 -30.86
CA ALA A 81 -56.05 5.51 -31.91
C ALA A 81 -54.84 4.59 -31.82
N ILE A 82 -54.38 4.14 -32.98
CA ILE A 82 -53.14 3.40 -33.16
C ILE A 82 -52.15 4.30 -33.90
N PHE A 83 -51.03 4.59 -33.25
CA PHE A 83 -49.87 5.26 -33.86
C PHE A 83 -48.64 4.38 -33.63
N GLN A 84 -48.08 3.80 -34.68
CA GLN A 84 -47.15 2.69 -34.60
C GLN A 84 -45.72 3.11 -34.20
N HIS A 85 -45.15 2.42 -33.20
CA HIS A 85 -43.70 2.27 -33.02
C HIS A 85 -43.32 0.81 -32.72
N GLN A 86 -42.33 0.31 -33.46
CA GLN A 86 -41.44 -0.85 -33.25
C GLN A 86 -41.86 -2.04 -32.35
N LYS A 87 -43.11 -2.54 -32.38
CA LYS A 87 -43.43 -3.89 -31.84
C LYS A 87 -43.67 -4.91 -32.94
N THR A 88 -43.29 -6.16 -32.66
CA THR A 88 -43.21 -7.31 -33.60
C THR A 88 -44.40 -8.28 -33.50
N SER A 89 -45.34 -8.06 -32.59
CA SER A 89 -46.70 -8.65 -32.62
C SER A 89 -47.65 -7.72 -31.85
N LEU A 90 -48.88 -7.52 -32.35
CA LEU A 90 -49.78 -6.45 -31.87
C LEU A 90 -51.20 -7.00 -31.67
N LYS A 91 -51.41 -7.69 -30.54
CA LYS A 91 -52.75 -7.94 -30.02
C LYS A 91 -53.23 -6.68 -29.31
N ILE A 92 -54.34 -6.12 -29.75
CA ILE A 92 -55.01 -4.99 -29.11
C ILE A 92 -56.15 -5.56 -28.28
N LEU A 93 -56.08 -5.35 -26.96
CA LEU A 93 -57.12 -5.77 -26.03
C LEU A 93 -57.91 -4.53 -25.59
N ASP A 94 -59.15 -4.45 -26.03
CA ASP A 94 -60.06 -3.36 -25.73
C ASP A 94 -61.13 -3.77 -24.73
N PHE A 95 -61.59 -2.79 -23.97
CA PHE A 95 -62.67 -2.92 -23.01
C PHE A 95 -63.72 -1.86 -23.32
N TRP A 96 -64.96 -2.30 -23.50
CA TRP A 96 -66.09 -1.40 -23.69
C TRP A 96 -66.20 -0.45 -22.48
N ASN A 97 -66.41 0.85 -22.73
CA ASN A 97 -66.41 1.93 -21.72
C ASN A 97 -65.09 2.21 -21.00
N TYR A 98 -64.00 1.47 -21.25
CA TYR A 98 -62.72 1.74 -20.57
C TYR A 98 -61.62 2.15 -21.54
N ARG A 99 -60.74 3.03 -21.06
CA ARG A 99 -59.52 3.46 -21.75
C ARG A 99 -58.32 3.24 -20.85
N GLU A 100 -57.22 2.79 -21.42
CA GLU A 100 -55.94 2.75 -20.72
C GLU A 100 -55.28 4.11 -20.77
N VAL A 101 -54.84 4.61 -19.62
CA VAL A 101 -54.15 5.88 -19.47
C VAL A 101 -52.79 5.61 -18.83
N GLN A 102 -51.74 6.10 -19.46
CA GLN A 102 -50.38 6.08 -18.96
C GLN A 102 -49.95 7.49 -18.58
N PHE A 103 -49.71 7.70 -17.29
CA PHE A 103 -49.00 8.87 -16.80
C PHE A 103 -47.51 8.64 -16.97
N TYR A 104 -46.77 9.62 -17.49
CA TYR A 104 -45.33 9.49 -17.66
C TYR A 104 -44.57 10.81 -17.49
N CYS A 105 -43.28 10.70 -17.17
CA CYS A 105 -42.38 11.83 -16.94
C CYS A 105 -40.93 11.40 -17.20
N ASN A 106 -40.09 12.33 -17.64
CA ASN A 106 -38.65 12.11 -17.77
C ASN A 106 -37.99 12.14 -16.39
N ASN A 107 -37.25 11.09 -16.06
CA ASN A 107 -36.56 10.94 -14.79
C ASN A 107 -35.18 10.29 -15.00
N PRO A 108 -34.21 11.01 -15.57
CA PRO A 108 -32.88 10.47 -15.88
C PRO A 108 -32.06 10.13 -14.63
N GLN A 109 -32.38 10.74 -13.49
CA GLN A 109 -31.72 10.50 -12.21
C GLN A 109 -32.34 9.33 -11.42
N ASN A 110 -33.34 8.64 -11.98
CA ASN A 110 -33.96 7.46 -11.37
C ASN A 110 -34.52 7.72 -9.96
N HIS A 111 -35.08 8.91 -9.74
CA HIS A 111 -35.79 9.23 -8.50
C HIS A 111 -36.97 8.28 -8.28
N GLN A 112 -37.31 7.96 -7.04
CA GLN A 112 -38.53 7.20 -6.77
C GLN A 112 -39.72 8.13 -6.92
N VAL A 113 -40.67 7.79 -7.78
CA VAL A 113 -41.84 8.63 -8.06
C VAL A 113 -43.11 7.92 -7.63
N TYR A 114 -44.01 8.67 -7.02
CA TYR A 114 -45.32 8.21 -6.62
C TYR A 114 -46.41 9.13 -7.17
N ILE A 115 -47.57 8.57 -7.49
CA ILE A 115 -48.73 9.28 -8.04
C ILE A 115 -49.98 9.02 -7.20
N THR A 116 -50.83 10.03 -7.07
CA THR A 116 -52.16 9.91 -6.47
C THR A 116 -53.13 10.83 -7.19
N GLY A 117 -54.45 10.59 -7.08
CA GLY A 117 -55.41 11.33 -7.88
C GLY A 117 -56.88 11.01 -7.62
N SER A 118 -57.76 11.69 -8.35
CA SER A 118 -59.22 11.61 -8.23
C SER A 118 -59.84 10.34 -8.80
N ALA A 119 -59.10 9.57 -9.62
CA ALA A 119 -59.57 8.30 -10.13
C ALA A 119 -59.52 7.22 -9.03
N TYR A 120 -60.43 6.25 -9.05
CA TYR A 120 -60.41 5.15 -8.08
C TYR A 120 -59.10 4.36 -8.13
N SER A 121 -58.59 4.13 -9.35
CA SER A 121 -57.28 3.51 -9.61
C SER A 121 -56.11 4.32 -9.05
N LEU A 122 -56.29 5.62 -8.79
CA LEU A 122 -55.34 6.53 -8.14
C LEU A 122 -55.69 6.81 -6.67
N THR A 123 -56.57 6.02 -6.07
CA THR A 123 -56.94 5.99 -4.64
C THR A 123 -57.71 7.20 -4.09
N LEU A 124 -58.27 8.06 -4.94
CA LEU A 124 -59.05 9.23 -4.50
C LEU A 124 -58.24 10.15 -3.56
N PHE A 125 -56.97 10.39 -3.88
CA PHE A 125 -56.01 11.14 -3.06
C PHE A 125 -55.73 10.58 -1.65
N LYS A 126 -56.12 9.33 -1.35
CA LYS A 126 -55.89 8.73 -0.03
C LYS A 126 -54.50 8.12 0.13
N GLN A 127 -53.90 7.64 -0.96
CA GLN A 127 -52.61 6.97 -0.93
C GLN A 127 -51.80 7.24 -2.21
N PHE A 128 -50.49 7.33 -2.04
CA PHE A 128 -49.54 7.41 -3.14
C PHE A 128 -49.20 6.01 -3.67
N LYS A 129 -49.32 5.83 -4.98
CA LYS A 129 -48.92 4.62 -5.68
C LYS A 129 -47.58 4.83 -6.36
N LYS A 130 -46.65 3.89 -6.17
CA LYS A 130 -45.34 3.93 -6.79
C LYS A 130 -45.47 3.78 -8.32
N MET A 131 -44.80 4.66 -9.06
CA MET A 131 -44.66 4.57 -10.51
C MET A 131 -43.52 3.62 -10.90
N ASN A 132 -43.63 2.99 -12.07
CA ASN A 132 -42.65 2.05 -12.60
C ASN A 132 -41.57 2.79 -13.38
N HIS A 133 -40.31 2.38 -13.19
CA HIS A 133 -39.19 2.99 -13.89
C HIS A 133 -38.79 2.17 -15.12
N TYR A 134 -38.64 2.84 -16.26
CA TYR A 134 -38.21 2.24 -17.52
C TYR A 134 -37.21 3.18 -18.22
N ASN A 135 -35.94 2.77 -18.25
CA ASN A 135 -34.84 3.58 -18.80
C ASN A 135 -34.71 4.96 -18.15
N ASN A 136 -35.09 6.05 -18.83
CA ASN A 136 -35.05 7.42 -18.31
C ASN A 136 -36.47 7.98 -18.09
N GLU A 137 -37.48 7.11 -18.07
CA GLU A 137 -38.87 7.49 -17.90
C GLU A 137 -39.47 6.76 -16.70
N VAL A 138 -40.38 7.44 -16.01
CA VAL A 138 -41.28 6.82 -15.04
C VAL A 138 -42.68 6.78 -15.60
N THR A 139 -43.38 5.65 -15.43
CA THR A 139 -44.72 5.46 -15.97
C THR A 139 -45.67 4.83 -14.96
N PHE A 140 -46.96 5.15 -15.08
CA PHE A 140 -48.02 4.50 -14.31
C PHE A 140 -49.28 4.37 -15.15
N ASN A 141 -49.77 3.14 -15.30
CA ASN A 141 -50.92 2.84 -16.14
C ASN A 141 -52.17 2.62 -15.26
N ILE A 142 -53.30 3.17 -15.69
CA ILE A 142 -54.61 2.92 -15.10
C ILE A 142 -55.64 2.64 -16.19
N LEU A 143 -56.73 1.99 -15.81
CA LEU A 143 -57.96 1.96 -16.60
C LEU A 143 -58.94 2.98 -16.03
N ILE A 144 -59.54 3.76 -16.91
CA ILE A 144 -60.54 4.78 -16.59
C ILE A 144 -61.85 4.46 -17.29
N ASN A 145 -62.97 4.93 -16.74
CA ASN A 145 -64.25 4.90 -17.45
C ASN A 145 -64.64 6.33 -17.86
N PRO A 146 -64.52 6.71 -19.15
CA PRO A 146 -64.80 8.07 -19.61
C PRO A 146 -66.24 8.54 -19.38
N CYS A 147 -67.20 7.64 -19.12
CA CYS A 147 -68.56 8.02 -18.74
C CYS A 147 -68.61 8.68 -17.36
N ASN A 148 -67.77 8.20 -16.44
CA ASN A 148 -67.80 8.59 -15.03
C ASN A 148 -66.70 9.62 -14.72
N GLU A 149 -65.58 9.54 -15.43
CA GLU A 149 -64.36 10.30 -15.15
C GLU A 149 -64.01 11.12 -16.40
N LYS A 150 -64.64 12.29 -16.58
CA LYS A 150 -64.31 13.21 -17.71
C LYS A 150 -63.03 14.01 -17.48
N VAL A 151 -62.63 14.12 -16.21
CA VAL A 151 -61.47 14.87 -15.76
C VAL A 151 -60.74 14.04 -14.70
N ILE A 152 -59.42 13.92 -14.82
CA ILE A 152 -58.57 13.40 -13.75
C ILE A 152 -57.76 14.54 -13.15
N LYS A 153 -57.85 14.67 -11.84
CA LYS A 153 -56.93 15.45 -11.03
C LYS A 153 -55.90 14.50 -10.46
N PHE A 154 -54.62 14.81 -10.62
CA PHE A 154 -53.54 13.99 -10.06
C PHE A 154 -52.41 14.89 -9.56
N ARG A 155 -51.56 14.33 -8.70
CA ARG A 155 -50.29 14.94 -8.32
C ARG A 155 -49.27 13.84 -8.09
N CYS A 156 -48.01 14.22 -8.21
CA CYS A 156 -46.89 13.33 -8.02
C CYS A 156 -46.05 13.75 -6.81
N GLN A 157 -45.28 12.80 -6.29
CA GLN A 157 -44.36 13.00 -5.20
C GLN A 157 -43.04 12.29 -5.49
N LEU A 158 -41.92 12.95 -5.17
CA LEU A 158 -40.59 12.38 -5.28
C LEU A 158 -40.11 11.82 -3.94
N ASN A 159 -39.42 10.68 -3.99
CA ASN A 159 -38.75 10.00 -2.88
C ASN A 159 -39.61 9.83 -1.60
N ASN A 160 -40.93 9.82 -1.76
CA ASN A 160 -41.89 9.77 -0.65
C ASN A 160 -41.70 10.92 0.38
N GLN A 161 -41.29 12.10 -0.09
CA GLN A 161 -41.07 13.30 0.74
C GLN A 161 -42.17 14.34 0.52
N GLU A 162 -42.78 14.86 1.58
CA GLU A 162 -43.89 15.83 1.49
C GLU A 162 -43.48 17.14 0.83
N ASP A 163 -42.24 17.59 1.04
CA ASP A 163 -41.73 18.85 0.46
C ASP A 163 -41.44 18.75 -1.04
N LEU A 164 -41.45 17.54 -1.61
CA LEU A 164 -41.20 17.28 -3.04
C LEU A 164 -42.45 16.76 -3.73
N MET A 165 -43.57 17.43 -3.48
CA MET A 165 -44.85 17.17 -4.12
C MET A 165 -45.14 18.20 -5.20
N THR A 166 -45.69 17.75 -6.31
CA THR A 166 -46.24 18.65 -7.33
C THR A 166 -47.58 19.21 -6.86
N GLU A 167 -47.96 20.37 -7.40
CA GLU A 167 -49.35 20.80 -7.34
C GLU A 167 -50.26 19.82 -8.10
N ILE A 168 -51.57 19.99 -7.93
CA ILE A 168 -52.57 19.15 -8.57
C ILE A 168 -52.69 19.54 -10.05
N GLU A 169 -52.25 18.65 -10.94
CA GLU A 169 -52.50 18.74 -12.37
C GLU A 169 -53.92 18.24 -12.69
N THR A 170 -54.57 18.88 -13.65
CA THR A 170 -55.91 18.51 -14.12
C THR A 170 -55.85 18.19 -15.60
N VAL A 171 -56.32 17.01 -15.98
CA VAL A 171 -56.37 16.55 -17.38
C VAL A 171 -57.79 16.22 -17.76
N CYS A 172 -58.24 16.79 -18.87
CA CYS A 172 -59.53 16.51 -19.51
C CYS A 172 -59.36 15.41 -20.56
N PHE A 173 -60.34 14.52 -20.65
CA PHE A 173 -60.40 13.52 -21.72
C PHE A 173 -61.15 14.08 -22.93
N ASP A 174 -60.41 14.39 -23.97
CA ASP A 174 -60.92 14.87 -25.25
C ASP A 174 -60.16 14.23 -26.43
N ASP A 175 -60.61 14.51 -27.64
CA ASP A 175 -60.02 13.95 -28.86
C ASP A 175 -58.65 14.58 -29.21
N GLN A 176 -58.18 15.59 -28.47
CA GLN A 176 -56.85 16.21 -28.67
C GLN A 176 -55.75 15.52 -27.86
N ASN A 177 -56.10 14.66 -26.91
CA ASN A 177 -55.11 13.93 -26.13
C ASN A 177 -54.28 12.97 -27.00
N GLN A 178 -53.02 12.76 -26.64
CA GLN A 178 -52.09 11.92 -27.41
C GLN A 178 -52.25 10.43 -27.09
N TYR A 179 -52.28 9.58 -28.12
CA TYR A 179 -52.37 8.13 -27.96
C TYR A 179 -51.11 7.45 -28.50
N LYS A 180 -50.71 6.36 -27.85
CA LYS A 180 -49.64 5.47 -28.33
C LYS A 180 -50.08 4.02 -28.15
N ASN A 181 -50.24 3.30 -29.26
CA ASN A 181 -50.77 1.92 -29.27
C ASN A 181 -52.05 1.78 -28.42
N ASN A 182 -53.06 2.63 -28.65
CA ASN A 182 -54.33 2.63 -27.91
C ASN A 182 -54.25 3.03 -26.42
N VAL A 183 -53.07 3.38 -25.91
CA VAL A 183 -52.90 3.91 -24.56
C VAL A 183 -52.84 5.43 -24.62
N LEU A 184 -53.69 6.09 -23.85
CA LEU A 184 -53.68 7.53 -23.72
C LEU A 184 -52.48 7.99 -22.89
N GLN A 185 -51.65 8.85 -23.45
CA GLN A 185 -50.41 9.31 -22.85
C GLN A 185 -50.61 10.67 -22.19
N ILE A 186 -50.41 10.72 -20.87
CA ILE A 186 -50.45 11.94 -20.08
C ILE A 186 -49.05 12.22 -19.57
N LYS A 187 -48.45 13.29 -20.10
CA LYS A 187 -47.15 13.76 -19.62
C LYS A 187 -47.34 14.63 -18.37
N CYS A 188 -46.72 14.24 -17.26
CA CYS A 188 -46.75 15.02 -16.01
C CYS A 188 -45.75 16.19 -16.12
N GLN A 189 -46.25 17.38 -16.43
CA GLN A 189 -45.38 18.54 -16.71
C GLN A 189 -44.77 19.12 -15.44
N LEU A 190 -45.53 19.14 -14.34
CA LEU A 190 -45.03 19.69 -13.07
C LEU A 190 -43.98 18.78 -12.46
N LEU A 191 -44.09 17.46 -12.65
CA LEU A 191 -43.07 16.51 -12.22
C LEU A 191 -41.77 16.67 -13.02
N ASP A 192 -41.87 16.84 -14.35
CA ASP A 192 -40.72 17.14 -15.22
C ASP A 192 -40.00 18.43 -14.74
N ALA A 193 -40.76 19.46 -14.37
CA ALA A 193 -40.22 20.72 -13.86
C ALA A 193 -39.55 20.56 -12.48
N LEU A 194 -40.20 19.83 -11.57
CA LEU A 194 -39.68 19.56 -10.22
C LEU A 194 -38.35 18.79 -10.27
N ILE A 195 -38.26 17.76 -11.12
CA ILE A 195 -37.02 16.99 -11.32
C ILE A 195 -35.92 17.90 -11.85
N LYS A 196 -36.20 18.75 -12.85
CA LYS A 196 -35.22 19.71 -13.37
C LYS A 196 -34.73 20.71 -12.32
N GLN A 197 -35.63 21.22 -11.49
CA GLN A 197 -35.27 22.14 -10.40
C GLN A 197 -34.32 21.48 -9.40
N LEU A 198 -34.62 20.24 -8.98
CA LEU A 198 -33.74 19.47 -8.09
C LEU A 198 -32.36 19.23 -8.71
N GLU A 199 -32.31 18.92 -10.01
CA GLU A 199 -31.04 18.76 -10.72
C GLU A 199 -30.24 20.05 -10.77
N GLU A 200 -30.88 21.21 -11.00
CA GLU A 200 -30.23 22.51 -10.98
C GLU A 200 -29.70 22.88 -9.60
N GLU A 201 -30.47 22.61 -8.55
CA GLU A 201 -30.06 22.85 -7.16
C GLU A 201 -28.87 21.98 -6.78
N GLN A 202 -28.89 20.68 -7.10
CA GLN A 202 -27.76 19.78 -6.90
C GLN A 202 -26.52 20.27 -7.64
N ARG A 203 -26.66 20.73 -8.89
CA ARG A 203 -25.56 21.33 -9.67
C ARG A 203 -25.00 22.57 -8.97
N ARG A 204 -25.84 23.47 -8.45
CA ARG A 204 -25.40 24.67 -7.71
C ARG A 204 -24.64 24.30 -6.44
N ILE A 205 -25.12 23.32 -5.66
CA ILE A 205 -24.46 22.86 -4.43
C ILE A 205 -23.07 22.27 -4.74
N ILE A 206 -22.95 21.51 -5.83
CA ILE A 206 -21.67 20.92 -6.26
C ILE A 206 -20.68 22.02 -6.65
N GLU A 207 -21.11 23.02 -7.43
CA GLU A 207 -20.26 24.13 -7.86
C GLU A 207 -19.81 24.99 -6.67
N GLU A 208 -20.70 25.26 -5.72
CA GLU A 208 -20.38 26.00 -4.50
C GLU A 208 -19.36 25.26 -3.63
N LYS A 209 -19.52 23.94 -3.45
CA LYS A 209 -18.53 23.11 -2.74
C LYS A 209 -17.15 23.17 -3.41
N ARG A 210 -17.12 23.15 -4.75
CA ARG A 210 -15.87 23.28 -5.51
C ARG A 210 -15.21 24.65 -5.28
N ARG A 211 -15.99 25.73 -5.28
CA ARG A 211 -15.49 27.09 -4.98
C ARG A 211 -14.89 27.18 -3.58
N ILE A 212 -15.61 26.68 -2.56
CA ILE A 212 -15.13 26.69 -1.16
C ILE A 212 -13.84 25.88 -1.03
N GLU A 213 -13.74 24.73 -1.69
CA GLU A 213 -12.53 23.89 -1.64
C GLU A 213 -11.33 24.58 -2.32
N GLU A 214 -11.56 25.27 -3.44
CA GLU A 214 -10.53 26.06 -4.11
C GLU A 214 -10.03 27.22 -3.24
N GLU A 215 -10.95 27.95 -2.59
CA GLU A 215 -10.59 29.02 -1.66
C GLU A 215 -9.77 28.49 -0.48
N ARG A 216 -10.14 27.33 0.08
CA ARG A 216 -9.36 26.66 1.14
C ARG A 216 -7.97 26.27 0.67
N ARG A 217 -7.84 25.72 -0.55
CA ARG A 217 -6.54 25.37 -1.14
C ARG A 217 -5.65 26.59 -1.26
N VAL A 218 -6.17 27.70 -1.79
CA VAL A 218 -5.42 28.96 -1.92
C VAL A 218 -5.01 29.53 -0.56
N GLN A 219 -5.88 29.47 0.45
CA GLN A 219 -5.53 29.89 1.81
C GLN A 219 -4.43 29.02 2.43
N GLU A 220 -4.50 27.70 2.25
CA GLU A 220 -3.50 26.78 2.77
C GLU A 220 -2.14 26.96 2.08
N GLU A 221 -2.12 27.19 0.76
CA GLU A 221 -0.89 27.53 0.03
C GLU A 221 -0.25 28.82 0.55
N ARG A 222 -1.04 29.87 0.81
CA ARG A 222 -0.54 31.11 1.43
C ARG A 222 0.02 30.86 2.83
N ARG A 223 -0.63 30.02 3.64
CA ARG A 223 -0.17 29.64 4.99
C ARG A 223 1.17 28.90 4.92
N ILE A 224 1.32 27.96 3.99
CA ILE A 224 2.58 27.21 3.77
C ILE A 224 3.70 28.15 3.31
N GLN A 225 3.42 29.08 2.39
CA GLN A 225 4.41 30.06 1.94
C GLN A 225 4.89 30.96 3.07
N GLU A 226 3.98 31.45 3.92
CA GLU A 226 4.34 32.28 5.07
C GLU A 226 5.17 31.50 6.11
N GLN A 227 4.82 30.24 6.38
CA GLN A 227 5.61 29.38 7.25
C GLN A 227 7.03 29.13 6.71
N ARG A 228 7.18 28.94 5.40
CA ARG A 228 8.49 28.83 4.76
C ARG A 228 9.31 30.10 4.93
N ARG A 229 8.71 31.28 4.74
CA ARG A 229 9.37 32.58 4.93
C ARG A 229 9.90 32.75 6.36
N ILE A 230 9.06 32.44 7.35
CA ILE A 230 9.44 32.49 8.78
C ILE A 230 10.59 31.52 9.08
N GLU A 231 10.53 30.29 8.54
CA GLU A 231 11.57 29.27 8.74
C GLU A 231 12.90 29.66 8.08
N GLU A 232 12.86 30.24 6.89
CA GLU A 232 14.05 30.77 6.21
C GLU A 232 14.69 31.92 7.00
N GLU A 233 13.88 32.82 7.57
CA GLU A 233 14.37 33.90 8.41
C GLU A 233 14.98 33.39 9.73
N ARG A 234 14.35 32.39 10.36
CA ARG A 234 14.91 31.70 11.54
C ARG A 234 16.26 31.06 11.24
N LYS A 235 16.39 30.36 10.12
CA LYS A 235 17.66 29.75 9.68
C LYS A 235 18.74 30.79 9.43
N ARG A 236 18.40 31.95 8.86
CA ARG A 236 19.37 33.05 8.66
C ARG A 236 19.88 33.60 10.00
N VAL A 237 18.97 33.86 10.94
CA VAL A 237 19.34 34.34 12.29
C VAL A 237 20.20 33.30 13.02
N GLU A 238 19.84 32.02 12.93
CA GLU A 238 20.61 30.93 13.53
C GLU A 238 22.01 30.82 12.93
N GLN A 239 22.14 30.88 11.59
CA GLN A 239 23.44 30.88 10.92
C GLN A 239 24.31 32.08 11.32
N GLU A 240 23.71 33.26 11.47
CA GLU A 240 24.45 34.45 11.88
C GLU A 240 24.92 34.37 13.34
N ASN A 241 24.09 33.79 14.23
CA ASN A 241 24.48 33.52 15.62
C ASN A 241 25.59 32.47 15.71
N ILE A 242 25.53 31.41 14.90
CA ILE A 242 26.61 30.40 14.81
C ILE A 242 27.90 31.06 14.32
N ARG A 243 27.84 31.95 13.32
CA ARG A 243 29.03 32.66 12.82
C ARG A 243 29.68 33.53 13.89
N LYS A 244 28.88 34.31 14.63
CA LYS A 244 29.37 35.15 15.74
C LYS A 244 30.01 34.30 16.85
N GLN A 245 29.41 33.17 17.21
CA GLN A 245 29.98 32.23 18.20
C GLN A 245 31.27 31.56 17.72
N GLN A 246 31.39 31.27 16.42
CA GLN A 246 32.63 30.71 15.84
C GLN A 246 33.76 31.74 15.79
N GLU A 247 33.46 33.01 15.50
CA GLU A 247 34.43 34.10 15.53
C GLU A 247 34.94 34.39 16.95
N GLU A 248 34.07 34.33 17.98
CA GLU A 248 34.47 34.44 19.40
C GLU A 248 35.30 33.22 19.88
N LYS A 249 34.88 31.99 19.54
CA LYS A 249 35.65 30.77 19.85
C LYS A 249 37.02 30.78 19.16
N GLY A 250 37.10 31.25 17.91
CA GLY A 250 38.37 31.37 17.18
C GLY A 250 39.35 32.32 17.87
N ARG A 251 38.89 33.44 18.44
CA ARG A 251 39.73 34.37 19.20
C ARG A 251 40.20 33.79 20.54
N GLN A 252 39.37 32.98 21.22
CA GLN A 252 39.75 32.31 22.48
C GLN A 252 40.73 31.14 22.28
N ILE A 253 40.58 30.37 21.19
CA ILE A 253 41.45 29.22 20.87
C ILE A 253 42.88 29.67 20.55
N ILE A 254 43.05 30.76 19.79
CA ILE A 254 44.39 31.30 19.46
C ILE A 254 45.16 31.74 20.71
N GLN A 255 44.46 32.16 21.77
CA GLN A 255 45.07 32.59 23.03
C GLN A 255 45.39 31.41 23.98
N GLN A 256 44.67 30.28 23.86
CA GLN A 256 44.89 29.07 24.67
C GLN A 256 45.93 28.10 24.08
N ASP A 257 46.16 28.08 22.76
CA ASP A 257 47.04 27.10 22.11
C ASP A 257 48.54 27.45 22.09
N LEU A 258 48.96 28.67 22.46
CA LEU A 258 50.37 29.10 22.45
C LEU A 258 51.17 28.72 23.71
N GLN A 259 50.51 28.47 24.85
CA GLN A 259 51.20 28.11 26.11
C GLN A 259 51.68 26.64 26.22
N PRO A 260 50.92 25.61 25.78
CA PRO A 260 51.31 24.21 25.97
C PRO A 260 52.52 23.79 25.13
N VAL A 261 52.70 24.35 23.94
CA VAL A 261 53.78 24.00 23.00
C VAL A 261 55.16 24.40 23.56
N SER A 262 55.24 25.54 24.28
CA SER A 262 56.49 26.01 24.89
C SER A 262 56.96 25.12 26.06
N GLN A 263 56.02 24.68 26.91
CA GLN A 263 56.32 23.76 28.02
C GLN A 263 56.73 22.37 27.52
N GLN A 264 56.05 21.85 26.50
CA GLN A 264 56.32 20.52 25.96
C GLN A 264 57.72 20.40 25.34
N ILE A 265 58.22 21.47 24.71
CA ILE A 265 59.58 21.54 24.14
C ILE A 265 60.64 21.51 25.25
N GLN A 266 60.45 22.25 26.36
CA GLN A 266 61.36 22.25 27.50
C GLN A 266 61.43 20.86 28.18
N THR A 267 60.29 20.23 28.45
CA THR A 267 60.24 18.89 29.07
C THR A 267 60.90 17.83 28.18
N GLN A 268 60.73 17.91 26.86
CA GLN A 268 61.36 16.97 25.91
C GLN A 268 62.88 17.16 25.82
N GLN A 269 63.39 18.39 25.95
CA GLN A 269 64.82 18.67 26.03
C GLN A 269 65.44 18.11 27.33
N GLU A 270 64.72 18.23 28.44
CA GLU A 270 65.15 17.71 29.74
C GLU A 270 65.23 16.18 29.75
N ILE A 271 64.19 15.48 29.25
CA ILE A 271 64.15 14.00 29.16
C ILE A 271 65.33 13.46 28.35
N ARG A 272 65.66 14.07 27.20
CA ARG A 272 66.72 13.58 26.30
C ARG A 272 68.13 13.69 26.89
N SER A 273 68.35 14.57 27.86
CA SER A 273 69.67 14.84 28.45
C SER A 273 70.04 13.93 29.63
N LYS A 274 69.15 13.03 30.07
CA LYS A 274 69.30 12.23 31.29
C LYS A 274 69.50 10.73 31.01
N PRO A 275 70.11 9.95 31.93
CA PRO A 275 70.21 8.48 31.81
C PRO A 275 68.83 7.79 31.81
N VAL A 276 68.70 6.62 31.17
CA VAL A 276 67.42 5.89 30.94
C VAL A 276 66.59 5.70 32.23
N GLN A 277 67.24 5.40 33.36
CA GLN A 277 66.62 5.30 34.69
C GLN A 277 65.87 6.57 35.11
N GLN A 278 66.51 7.72 34.89
CA GLN A 278 65.96 9.03 35.23
C GLN A 278 64.93 9.48 34.19
N GLN A 279 65.08 9.09 32.93
CA GLN A 279 64.04 9.30 31.90
C GLN A 279 62.71 8.64 32.29
N ILE A 280 62.76 7.40 32.79
CA ILE A 280 61.59 6.65 33.26
C ILE A 280 60.93 7.36 34.44
N GLN A 281 61.72 7.85 35.40
CA GLN A 281 61.20 8.60 36.56
C GLN A 281 60.53 9.90 36.14
N ILE A 282 61.17 10.68 35.26
CA ILE A 282 60.61 11.95 34.75
C ILE A 282 59.31 11.69 33.97
N LEU A 283 59.32 10.73 33.05
CA LEU A 283 58.13 10.36 32.26
C LEU A 283 56.97 9.88 33.14
N SER A 284 57.25 9.11 34.19
CA SER A 284 56.23 8.63 35.15
C SER A 284 55.67 9.77 36.00
N GLN A 285 56.52 10.71 36.43
CA GLN A 285 56.08 11.89 37.19
C GLN A 285 55.23 12.83 36.35
N GLU A 286 55.61 13.08 35.09
CA GLU A 286 54.83 13.92 34.18
C GLU A 286 53.46 13.30 33.84
N LEU A 287 53.40 11.98 33.67
CA LEU A 287 52.15 11.24 33.50
C LEU A 287 51.17 11.43 34.67
N ASN A 288 51.67 11.35 35.90
CA ASN A 288 50.86 11.54 37.11
C ASN A 288 50.42 13.00 37.28
N LYS A 289 51.23 13.98 36.87
CA LYS A 289 50.88 15.40 36.93
C LYS A 289 49.79 15.79 35.92
N LEU A 290 49.72 15.11 34.77
CA LEU A 290 48.75 15.44 33.70
C LEU A 290 47.29 15.26 34.12
N ASP A 291 47.00 14.32 35.04
CA ASP A 291 45.65 14.11 35.57
C ASP A 291 45.12 15.34 36.31
N TYR A 292 45.99 15.99 37.07
CA TYR A 292 45.66 17.13 37.92
C TYR A 292 45.96 18.49 37.28
N ASN A 293 46.37 18.50 36.00
CA ASN A 293 46.70 19.74 35.31
C ASN A 293 45.44 20.47 34.82
N ASN A 294 44.92 21.40 35.61
CA ASN A 294 43.69 22.13 35.29
C ASN A 294 43.82 23.12 34.11
N ASN A 295 45.05 23.36 33.61
CA ASN A 295 45.32 24.29 32.52
C ASN A 295 45.26 23.63 31.13
N LEU A 296 45.12 22.29 31.07
CA LEU A 296 45.03 21.53 29.82
C LEU A 296 43.60 21.03 29.61
N THR A 297 43.11 21.11 28.37
CA THR A 297 41.83 20.47 28.00
C THR A 297 41.95 18.94 28.06
N ASN A 298 40.83 18.24 28.21
CA ASN A 298 40.82 16.77 28.25
C ASN A 298 41.46 16.13 27.00
N ASN A 299 41.25 16.73 25.82
CA ASN A 299 41.86 16.28 24.57
C ASN A 299 43.39 16.49 24.57
N GLN A 300 43.87 17.63 25.07
CA GLN A 300 45.31 17.91 25.19
C GLN A 300 45.97 16.99 26.23
N LYS A 301 45.32 16.75 27.39
CA LYS A 301 45.76 15.77 28.39
C LYS A 301 45.87 14.37 27.78
N GLN A 302 44.87 13.95 27.03
CA GLN A 302 44.83 12.62 26.42
C GLN A 302 45.93 12.45 25.36
N TYR A 303 46.15 13.46 24.52
CA TYR A 303 47.24 13.49 23.55
C TYR A 303 48.62 13.41 24.23
N LEU A 304 48.87 14.25 25.24
CA LEU A 304 50.14 14.27 25.99
C LEU A 304 50.38 12.98 26.77
N LYS A 305 49.35 12.44 27.41
CA LYS A 305 49.42 11.13 28.09
C LYS A 305 49.80 10.03 27.12
N SER A 306 49.18 9.99 25.94
CA SER A 306 49.52 9.00 24.91
C SER A 306 50.98 9.10 24.49
N GLN A 307 51.51 10.32 24.30
CA GLN A 307 52.91 10.53 23.91
C GLN A 307 53.89 10.11 25.01
N TYR A 308 53.67 10.53 26.26
CA TYR A 308 54.54 10.14 27.37
C TYR A 308 54.43 8.66 27.73
N GLN A 309 53.25 8.03 27.60
CA GLN A 309 53.07 6.59 27.78
C GLN A 309 53.85 5.79 26.74
N GLN A 310 53.81 6.20 25.47
CA GLN A 310 54.58 5.53 24.41
C GLN A 310 56.09 5.62 24.67
N GLN A 311 56.59 6.79 25.09
CA GLN A 311 58.00 6.98 25.44
C GLN A 311 58.40 6.20 26.70
N LEU A 312 57.54 6.18 27.72
CA LEU A 312 57.75 5.42 28.96
C LEU A 312 57.79 3.91 28.70
N ILE A 313 56.86 3.41 27.88
CA ILE A 313 56.83 1.99 27.46
C ILE A 313 58.09 1.62 26.68
N ALA A 314 58.57 2.49 25.80
CA ALA A 314 59.82 2.27 25.07
C ALA A 314 61.04 2.24 26.01
N LYS A 315 61.12 3.17 26.99
CA LYS A 315 62.24 3.24 27.93
C LYS A 315 62.20 2.16 29.01
N LEU A 316 61.03 1.75 29.46
CA LEU A 316 60.86 0.59 30.34
C LEU A 316 61.25 -0.72 29.63
N LYS A 317 60.99 -0.84 28.32
CA LYS A 317 61.51 -1.94 27.48
C LYS A 317 63.04 -1.94 27.36
N ASP A 318 63.66 -0.76 27.24
CA ASP A 318 65.12 -0.60 27.19
C ASP A 318 65.79 -0.90 28.56
N TYR A 319 65.06 -0.78 29.68
CA TYR A 319 65.61 -0.80 31.04
C TYR A 319 65.41 -2.12 31.81
N GLY A 320 64.41 -2.94 31.47
CA GLY A 320 64.13 -4.18 32.20
C GLY A 320 63.67 -5.31 31.27
N GLU A 321 64.43 -6.41 31.28
CA GLU A 321 63.98 -7.69 30.75
C GLU A 321 62.72 -8.19 31.48
N ALA A 322 61.50 -7.86 31.03
CA ALA A 322 60.29 -8.56 31.51
C ALA A 322 59.02 -8.42 30.65
N LYS A 323 58.60 -9.56 30.10
CA LYS A 323 57.29 -10.26 30.18
C LYS A 323 55.99 -9.47 30.44
N SER A 324 54.99 -9.84 29.63
CA SER A 324 53.58 -9.43 29.58
C SER A 324 52.67 -10.03 30.67
N ILE A 325 51.78 -9.23 31.31
CA ILE A 325 50.71 -9.69 32.24
C ILE A 325 49.42 -8.80 32.11
N PRO A 326 48.20 -9.31 32.46
CA PRO A 326 46.92 -9.09 31.75
C PRO A 326 45.71 -8.50 32.55
N HIS A 327 44.59 -8.28 31.83
CA HIS A 327 43.14 -8.20 32.18
C HIS A 327 42.59 -7.20 33.23
N VAL A 328 41.54 -6.44 32.86
CA VAL A 328 40.67 -5.66 33.78
C VAL A 328 39.21 -6.11 33.67
N ARG A 329 38.64 -6.49 34.82
CA ARG A 329 37.21 -6.61 35.14
C ARG A 329 36.76 -5.32 35.84
N GLN A 330 35.69 -4.63 35.43
CA GLN A 330 34.88 -3.74 36.31
C GLN A 330 33.58 -3.22 35.64
N ASN A 331 32.57 -2.94 36.49
CA ASN A 331 31.19 -2.54 36.21
C ASN A 331 31.06 -1.10 35.65
N ILE A 332 30.12 -0.89 34.73
CA ILE A 332 29.86 0.41 34.07
C ILE A 332 28.67 1.12 34.73
N GLU A 333 28.87 2.36 35.17
CA GLU A 333 27.82 3.25 35.67
C GLU A 333 27.02 3.90 34.52
N THR A 334 25.70 4.01 34.71
CA THR A 334 24.69 4.37 33.70
C THR A 334 24.51 5.87 33.43
N SER A 335 25.31 6.74 34.05
CA SER A 335 25.09 8.20 34.03
C SER A 335 25.76 8.95 32.88
N ASN A 336 26.46 8.26 31.97
CA ASN A 336 27.13 8.89 30.83
C ASN A 336 26.74 8.21 29.49
N PRO A 337 25.75 8.75 28.76
CA PRO A 337 25.22 8.16 27.52
C PRO A 337 26.25 8.05 26.39
N GLU A 338 27.25 8.94 26.34
CA GLU A 338 28.31 8.92 25.33
C GLU A 338 29.34 7.83 25.65
N VAL A 339 29.60 7.57 26.94
CA VAL A 339 30.41 6.42 27.39
C VAL A 339 29.62 5.13 27.26
N ALA A 340 28.31 5.11 27.48
CA ALA A 340 27.46 3.96 27.19
C ALA A 340 27.44 3.66 25.68
N LEU A 341 27.38 4.68 24.81
CA LEU A 341 27.45 4.52 23.35
C LEU A 341 28.85 4.15 22.85
N PHE A 342 29.90 4.65 23.52
CA PHE A 342 31.30 4.26 23.27
C PHE A 342 31.58 2.84 23.74
N VAL A 343 31.05 2.42 24.88
CA VAL A 343 31.14 1.05 25.41
C VAL A 343 30.26 0.11 24.59
N LEU A 344 29.07 0.52 24.14
CA LEU A 344 28.26 -0.27 23.20
C LEU A 344 28.98 -0.39 21.85
N LYS A 345 29.59 0.70 21.35
CA LYS A 345 30.49 0.67 20.20
C LYS A 345 31.64 -0.28 20.45
N GLU A 346 32.37 -0.19 21.55
CA GLU A 346 33.52 -1.03 21.89
C GLU A 346 33.14 -2.49 22.14
N SER A 347 31.99 -2.78 22.72
CA SER A 347 31.44 -4.14 22.89
C SER A 347 31.02 -4.73 21.54
N LEU A 348 30.40 -3.93 20.66
CA LEU A 348 30.08 -4.34 19.29
C LEU A 348 31.32 -4.43 18.39
N LEU A 349 32.35 -3.61 18.64
CA LEU A 349 33.67 -3.61 18.00
C LEU A 349 34.51 -4.81 18.47
N ARG A 350 34.28 -5.35 19.67
CA ARG A 350 35.04 -6.49 20.23
C ARG A 350 34.40 -7.85 19.99
N ASP A 351 33.08 -7.94 19.78
CA ASP A 351 32.42 -9.22 19.52
C ASP A 351 32.41 -9.66 18.04
N GLN A 352 32.85 -8.81 17.11
CA GLN A 352 33.17 -9.21 15.74
C GLN A 352 33.95 -8.13 15.01
N ASN A 353 35.14 -8.51 14.57
CA ASN A 353 36.18 -7.72 13.91
C ASN A 353 35.76 -7.20 12.51
N ILE A 354 34.68 -6.43 12.39
CA ILE A 354 34.21 -5.83 11.12
C ILE A 354 33.85 -4.37 11.33
N ALA A 355 34.60 -3.51 10.64
CA ALA A 355 34.36 -2.08 10.55
C ALA A 355 32.99 -1.79 9.87
N LEU A 356 31.99 -1.39 10.64
CA LEU A 356 30.87 -0.59 10.12
C LEU A 356 31.23 0.88 10.31
N LEU A 357 31.94 1.41 9.31
CA LEU A 357 32.33 2.81 9.24
C LEU A 357 31.12 3.72 9.06
N ALA A 358 31.13 4.79 9.85
CA ALA A 358 30.49 6.05 9.54
C ALA A 358 30.82 6.47 8.09
N THR A 359 29.81 6.83 7.31
CA THR A 359 30.05 7.39 5.97
C THR A 359 30.34 8.88 6.05
N SER A 360 31.54 9.26 5.58
CA SER A 360 31.71 10.52 4.88
C SER A 360 30.86 10.48 3.59
N ARG A 361 30.42 11.65 3.11
CA ARG A 361 29.41 11.86 2.04
C ARG A 361 29.68 11.20 0.66
N GLN A 362 30.73 10.39 0.49
CA GLN A 362 31.19 9.95 -0.83
C GLN A 362 31.08 8.43 -1.12
N TYR A 363 30.72 7.56 -0.15
CA TYR A 363 30.66 6.11 -0.37
C TYR A 363 29.52 5.38 0.37
N SER A 364 28.27 5.86 0.28
CA SER A 364 27.13 5.03 0.69
C SER A 364 26.73 4.13 -0.47
N PHE A 365 27.15 2.86 -0.43
CA PHE A 365 26.61 1.84 -1.31
C PHE A 365 25.29 1.31 -0.71
N GLY A 366 24.33 0.93 -1.56
CA GLY A 366 22.96 0.56 -1.16
C GLY A 366 22.87 -0.80 -0.46
N PHE A 367 21.69 -1.37 -0.36
CA PHE A 367 21.43 -2.64 0.35
C PHE A 367 22.13 -3.87 -0.24
N ASP A 368 22.61 -3.81 -1.48
CA ASP A 368 23.58 -4.78 -1.99
C ASP A 368 24.99 -4.59 -1.43
N SER A 369 25.27 -3.50 -0.73
CA SER A 369 26.43 -3.34 0.16
C SER A 369 26.18 -3.81 1.58
N ILE A 370 24.91 -3.91 1.99
CA ILE A 370 24.54 -4.45 3.30
C ILE A 370 24.55 -5.99 3.27
N LEU A 371 24.26 -6.62 2.12
CA LEU A 371 24.25 -8.07 1.96
C LEU A 371 25.20 -8.62 0.87
N GLY A 372 25.49 -7.87 -0.20
CA GLY A 372 26.28 -8.34 -1.35
C GLY A 372 27.77 -7.96 -1.32
N SER A 373 28.15 -6.79 -0.77
CA SER A 373 29.57 -6.42 -0.59
C SER A 373 30.26 -7.24 0.50
N TYR A 374 29.49 -7.83 1.41
CA TYR A 374 30.01 -8.77 2.41
C TYR A 374 29.96 -10.23 1.96
N GLY A 375 29.53 -10.52 0.72
CA GLY A 375 29.24 -11.89 0.36
C GLY A 375 29.38 -12.37 -1.06
N GLN A 376 29.49 -11.49 -2.04
CA GLN A 376 29.89 -11.94 -3.36
C GLN A 376 31.42 -11.99 -3.37
N ASP A 377 31.93 -13.23 -3.44
CA ASP A 377 33.34 -13.65 -3.40
C ASP A 377 33.95 -13.89 -2.00
N GLN A 378 33.18 -13.89 -0.92
CA GLN A 378 33.71 -14.31 0.39
C GLN A 378 33.70 -15.83 0.50
N SER A 379 34.83 -16.40 0.12
CA SER A 379 35.24 -17.72 0.55
C SER A 379 36.53 -17.61 1.32
N CYS A 380 36.69 -18.46 2.33
CA CYS A 380 37.92 -18.52 3.09
C CYS A 380 38.42 -19.94 3.24
N LEU A 381 39.71 -20.04 3.53
CA LEU A 381 40.31 -21.27 4.02
C LEU A 381 40.20 -21.28 5.55
N LYS A 382 39.88 -22.44 6.11
CA LYS A 382 39.86 -22.68 7.55
C LYS A 382 40.86 -23.75 7.91
N VAL A 383 41.62 -23.49 8.96
CA VAL A 383 42.49 -24.48 9.61
C VAL A 383 42.13 -24.59 11.07
N ARG A 384 42.24 -25.81 11.61
CA ARG A 384 41.92 -26.13 12.99
C ARG A 384 43.19 -26.46 13.75
N ASN A 385 43.49 -25.73 14.83
CA ASN A 385 44.57 -26.11 15.74
C ASN A 385 43.98 -26.78 17.00
N THR A 386 44.27 -28.07 17.16
CA THR A 386 43.79 -28.86 18.30
C THR A 386 44.68 -28.78 19.54
N ASN A 387 45.89 -28.24 19.40
CA ASN A 387 46.86 -28.08 20.50
C ASN A 387 46.69 -26.73 21.22
N LEU A 388 45.81 -25.87 20.68
CA LEU A 388 45.56 -24.52 21.13
C LEU A 388 44.14 -24.42 21.71
N ASP A 389 44.06 -23.98 22.96
CA ASP A 389 42.80 -23.75 23.66
C ASP A 389 42.24 -22.38 23.26
N TYR A 390 41.09 -22.40 22.59
CA TYR A 390 40.43 -21.19 22.07
C TYR A 390 40.15 -20.17 23.18
N ASP A 391 39.60 -20.62 24.30
CA ASP A 391 39.20 -19.73 25.39
C ASP A 391 40.45 -19.15 26.10
N LYS A 392 41.58 -19.88 26.14
CA LYS A 392 42.84 -19.32 26.68
C LYS A 392 43.49 -18.30 25.75
N ILE A 393 43.45 -18.52 24.44
CA ILE A 393 44.16 -17.70 23.46
C ILE A 393 43.39 -16.44 23.11
N VAL A 394 42.09 -16.54 22.85
CA VAL A 394 41.28 -15.38 22.44
C VAL A 394 41.16 -14.35 23.56
N ASN A 395 41.22 -14.79 24.82
CA ASN A 395 41.19 -13.89 25.97
C ASN A 395 42.52 -13.15 26.20
N ASP A 396 43.65 -13.61 25.66
CA ASP A 396 44.95 -12.93 25.70
C ASP A 396 45.34 -12.42 24.31
N ASN A 397 45.08 -11.13 24.05
CA ASN A 397 45.35 -10.52 22.75
C ASN A 397 46.83 -10.63 22.33
N ARG A 398 47.79 -10.62 23.25
CA ARG A 398 49.21 -10.77 22.88
C ARG A 398 49.51 -12.19 22.42
N LEU A 399 48.94 -13.19 23.11
CA LEU A 399 49.05 -14.59 22.74
C LEU A 399 48.34 -14.88 21.41
N LEU A 400 47.14 -14.32 21.19
CA LEU A 400 46.41 -14.39 19.94
C LEU A 400 47.21 -13.81 18.77
N GLN A 401 47.69 -12.56 18.90
CA GLN A 401 48.47 -11.93 17.83
C GLN A 401 49.79 -12.67 17.56
N HIS A 402 50.44 -13.20 18.59
CA HIS A 402 51.63 -14.03 18.43
C HIS A 402 51.33 -15.30 17.60
N HIS A 403 50.28 -16.06 17.94
CA HIS A 403 49.91 -17.26 17.19
C HIS A 403 49.45 -16.96 15.76
N LEU A 404 48.73 -15.85 15.54
CA LEU A 404 48.34 -15.43 14.19
C LEU A 404 49.55 -15.02 13.36
N LEU A 405 50.52 -14.30 13.94
CA LEU A 405 51.75 -13.93 13.25
C LEU A 405 52.63 -15.16 12.96
N GLU A 406 52.78 -16.07 13.91
CA GLU A 406 53.50 -17.34 13.75
C GLU A 406 52.87 -18.17 12.63
N PHE A 407 51.55 -18.29 12.62
CA PHE A 407 50.81 -18.96 11.55
C PHE A 407 51.08 -18.31 10.19
N LYS A 408 50.97 -16.97 10.08
CA LYS A 408 51.25 -16.23 8.84
C LYS A 408 52.67 -16.47 8.35
N GLN A 409 53.67 -16.36 9.22
CA GLN A 409 55.08 -16.52 8.86
C GLN A 409 55.40 -17.94 8.38
N LYS A 410 54.89 -18.95 9.09
CA LYS A 410 55.10 -20.36 8.71
C LYS A 410 54.39 -20.70 7.40
N LEU A 411 53.14 -20.27 7.24
CA LEU A 411 52.39 -20.49 6.01
C LEU A 411 53.02 -19.77 4.80
N SER A 412 53.45 -18.52 4.99
CA SER A 412 54.19 -17.73 4.01
C SER A 412 55.46 -18.46 3.57
N SER A 413 56.25 -18.96 4.52
CA SER A 413 57.48 -19.71 4.25
C SER A 413 57.20 -21.03 3.52
N SER A 414 56.17 -21.76 3.93
CA SER A 414 55.81 -23.05 3.33
C SER A 414 55.30 -22.91 1.88
N LEU A 415 54.57 -21.85 1.57
CA LEU A 415 53.99 -21.61 0.23
C LEU A 415 54.86 -20.70 -0.65
N ASN A 416 55.96 -20.17 -0.13
CA ASN A 416 56.82 -19.20 -0.82
C ASN A 416 56.06 -17.96 -1.31
N ILE A 417 55.24 -17.38 -0.43
CA ILE A 417 54.43 -16.17 -0.67
C ILE A 417 54.75 -15.12 0.38
N SER A 418 54.46 -13.83 0.14
CA SER A 418 54.65 -12.79 1.15
C SER A 418 53.63 -12.94 2.30
N THR A 419 54.04 -12.62 3.53
CA THR A 419 53.12 -12.52 4.68
C THR A 419 52.01 -11.49 4.47
N ASP A 420 52.23 -10.50 3.62
CA ASP A 420 51.23 -9.48 3.27
C ASP A 420 50.15 -10.02 2.35
N GLN A 421 50.43 -11.13 1.65
CA GLN A 421 49.43 -11.83 0.83
C GLN A 421 48.49 -12.67 1.68
N ILE A 422 48.79 -12.92 2.95
CA ILE A 422 47.96 -13.73 3.84
C ILE A 422 47.10 -12.78 4.68
N GLU A 423 45.79 -12.82 4.48
CA GLU A 423 44.84 -12.02 5.24
C GLU A 423 44.13 -12.91 6.27
N ILE A 424 44.24 -12.56 7.56
CA ILE A 424 43.51 -13.25 8.61
C ILE A 424 42.13 -12.61 8.73
N LEU A 425 41.09 -13.41 8.50
CA LEU A 425 39.70 -12.96 8.54
C LEU A 425 39.10 -13.09 9.94
N GLY A 426 39.59 -14.04 10.75
CA GLY A 426 39.17 -14.17 12.14
C GLY A 426 39.50 -15.53 12.75
N VAL A 427 39.08 -15.71 14.00
CA VAL A 427 39.20 -16.99 14.73
C VAL A 427 37.86 -17.42 15.33
N SER A 428 37.54 -18.72 15.27
CA SER A 428 36.27 -19.29 15.75
C SER A 428 36.45 -20.42 16.77
N LYS A 429 35.41 -20.63 17.58
CA LYS A 429 35.35 -21.66 18.62
C LYS A 429 35.06 -23.03 17.98
N GLY A 430 35.92 -24.01 18.24
CA GLY A 430 35.86 -25.35 17.65
C GLY A 430 37.25 -25.96 17.47
N SER A 431 38.03 -26.11 18.55
CA SER A 431 39.50 -26.29 18.53
C SER A 431 40.17 -25.16 17.73
N PHE A 432 40.66 -24.11 18.41
CA PHE A 432 41.16 -22.84 17.84
C PHE A 432 41.24 -22.79 16.29
N GLU A 433 40.18 -22.30 15.66
CA GLU A 433 40.08 -22.27 14.19
C GLU A 433 40.53 -20.92 13.66
N ILE A 434 41.39 -20.90 12.64
CA ILE A 434 41.83 -19.68 11.95
C ILE A 434 41.17 -19.63 10.57
N SER A 435 40.42 -18.57 10.30
CA SER A 435 39.86 -18.25 8.99
C SER A 435 40.77 -17.25 8.28
N PHE A 436 41.18 -17.55 7.05
CA PHE A 436 42.13 -16.71 6.32
C PHE A 436 41.91 -16.75 4.80
N ASN A 437 42.47 -15.77 4.09
CA ASN A 437 42.51 -15.68 2.65
C ASN A 437 43.95 -15.47 2.16
N ILE A 438 44.23 -15.80 0.90
CA ILE A 438 45.51 -15.46 0.25
C ILE A 438 45.21 -14.58 -0.97
N THR A 439 45.58 -13.29 -0.88
CA THR A 439 45.25 -12.29 -1.89
C THR A 439 45.96 -12.58 -3.22
N GLY A 440 45.23 -12.41 -4.31
CA GLY A 440 45.76 -12.53 -5.68
C GLY A 440 45.77 -13.96 -6.26
N ASN A 441 45.22 -14.95 -5.54
CA ASN A 441 45.11 -16.33 -6.00
C ASN A 441 43.69 -16.86 -5.80
N ASP A 442 43.25 -17.75 -6.69
CA ASP A 442 41.97 -18.45 -6.58
C ASP A 442 41.99 -19.50 -5.44
N PRO A 443 40.98 -19.56 -4.55
CA PRO A 443 40.96 -20.48 -3.40
C PRO A 443 41.09 -21.96 -3.75
N ASP A 444 40.51 -22.41 -4.87
CA ASP A 444 40.63 -23.80 -5.33
C ASP A 444 42.08 -24.09 -5.78
N SER A 445 42.73 -23.11 -6.43
CA SER A 445 44.16 -23.18 -6.79
C SER A 445 45.08 -23.23 -5.57
N ILE A 446 44.82 -22.41 -4.54
CA ILE A 446 45.61 -22.40 -3.29
C ILE A 446 45.47 -23.73 -2.56
N GLN A 447 44.25 -24.29 -2.49
CA GLN A 447 44.05 -25.58 -1.83
C GLN A 447 44.84 -26.70 -2.54
N GLN A 448 44.93 -26.65 -3.88
CA GLN A 448 45.77 -27.57 -4.65
C GLN A 448 47.27 -27.33 -4.41
N GLN A 449 47.73 -26.08 -4.37
CA GLN A 449 49.12 -25.74 -4.06
C GLN A 449 49.54 -26.23 -2.67
N ILE A 450 48.67 -26.04 -1.67
CA ILE A 450 48.86 -26.55 -0.32
C ILE A 450 48.95 -28.09 -0.31
N LYS A 451 48.01 -28.78 -0.99
CA LYS A 451 48.00 -30.25 -1.06
C LYS A 451 49.24 -30.83 -1.74
N ASN A 452 49.77 -30.13 -2.75
CA ASN A 452 50.89 -30.57 -3.57
C ASN A 452 52.27 -30.14 -3.03
N ASN A 453 52.32 -29.31 -1.98
CA ASN A 453 53.57 -28.82 -1.38
C ASN A 453 53.92 -29.62 -0.11
N PRO A 454 55.03 -30.41 -0.11
CA PRO A 454 55.41 -31.23 1.02
C PRO A 454 55.69 -30.43 2.31
N ASN A 455 56.26 -29.23 2.20
CA ASN A 455 56.57 -28.37 3.35
C ASN A 455 55.32 -27.72 3.93
N ALA A 456 54.35 -27.36 3.08
CA ALA A 456 53.05 -26.88 3.53
C ALA A 456 52.24 -27.99 4.20
N LYS A 457 52.25 -29.20 3.61
CA LYS A 457 51.59 -30.37 4.20
C LYS A 457 52.18 -30.74 5.56
N LYS A 458 53.50 -30.79 5.69
CA LYS A 458 54.20 -31.04 6.97
C LYS A 458 53.83 -30.00 8.03
N PHE A 459 53.87 -28.71 7.69
CA PHE A 459 53.46 -27.64 8.60
C PHE A 459 51.99 -27.78 9.03
N LEU A 460 51.08 -28.06 8.10
CA LEU A 460 49.66 -28.20 8.41
C LEU A 460 49.37 -29.46 9.22
N ASP A 461 50.10 -30.56 9.00
CA ASP A 461 50.01 -31.77 9.82
C ASP A 461 50.48 -31.48 11.26
N GLU A 462 51.58 -30.73 11.43
CA GLU A 462 52.16 -30.39 12.74
C GLU A 462 51.40 -29.29 13.50
N TYR A 463 50.82 -28.31 12.79
CA TYR A 463 50.21 -27.10 13.38
C TYR A 463 48.68 -27.03 13.26
N CYS A 464 48.08 -27.74 12.30
CA CYS A 464 46.67 -27.57 11.90
C CYS A 464 45.90 -28.90 11.68
N ASN A 465 46.35 -30.01 12.30
CA ASN A 465 45.74 -31.34 12.16
C ASN A 465 45.59 -31.82 10.69
N GLY A 466 46.43 -31.30 9.79
CA GLY A 466 46.55 -31.73 8.39
C GLY A 466 45.42 -31.34 7.46
N ARG A 467 44.41 -30.59 7.93
CA ARG A 467 43.19 -30.28 7.14
C ARG A 467 43.02 -28.80 6.90
N VAL A 468 42.79 -28.45 5.64
CA VAL A 468 42.38 -27.11 5.19
C VAL A 468 40.99 -27.22 4.57
N GLU A 469 40.01 -26.63 5.23
CA GLU A 469 38.62 -26.61 4.78
C GLU A 469 38.35 -25.35 3.97
N TYR A 470 37.60 -25.50 2.88
CA TYR A 470 37.09 -24.37 2.11
C TYR A 470 35.67 -24.05 2.56
N VAL A 471 35.42 -22.79 2.92
CA VAL A 471 34.10 -22.33 3.35
C VAL A 471 33.67 -21.19 2.43
N ALA A 472 32.65 -21.44 1.63
CA ALA A 472 31.92 -20.39 0.92
C ALA A 472 30.83 -19.85 1.86
N TYR A 473 30.89 -18.56 2.19
CA TYR A 473 29.89 -17.93 3.06
C TYR A 473 28.56 -17.67 2.35
N PHE A 474 28.55 -17.75 1.02
CA PHE A 474 27.39 -17.52 0.15
C PHE A 474 27.39 -18.56 -0.97
N ASP A 475 26.22 -19.04 -1.38
CA ASP A 475 26.07 -19.84 -2.60
C ASP A 475 26.64 -19.04 -3.78
N ARG A 476 27.41 -19.69 -4.67
CA ARG A 476 27.97 -19.05 -5.89
C ARG A 476 26.82 -18.40 -6.67
N ALA A 477 26.62 -17.10 -6.48
CA ALA A 477 25.74 -16.32 -7.32
C ALA A 477 26.38 -16.31 -8.70
N ASN A 478 25.69 -16.89 -9.70
CA ASN A 478 26.13 -16.88 -11.09
C ASN A 478 26.70 -15.50 -11.45
N ASN A 479 27.88 -15.48 -12.09
CA ASN A 479 28.66 -14.29 -12.50
C ASN A 479 27.88 -13.22 -13.30
N GLN A 480 26.61 -13.45 -13.65
CA GLN A 480 25.66 -12.45 -14.14
C GLN A 480 25.09 -11.51 -13.04
N ALA A 481 25.53 -11.62 -11.78
CA ALA A 481 24.97 -10.85 -10.65
C ALA A 481 25.60 -9.46 -10.40
N LYS A 482 26.78 -9.15 -10.96
CA LYS A 482 27.45 -7.85 -10.73
C LYS A 482 26.68 -6.64 -11.27
N GLU A 483 25.81 -6.81 -12.28
CA GLU A 483 24.93 -5.75 -12.78
C GLU A 483 23.57 -5.66 -12.05
N LYS A 484 23.33 -6.49 -11.03
CA LYS A 484 21.99 -6.72 -10.46
C LYS A 484 21.86 -6.28 -9.01
N ALA A 485 22.53 -5.20 -8.60
CA ALA A 485 22.53 -4.74 -7.21
C ALA A 485 21.57 -3.58 -6.85
N LEU A 486 20.99 -3.57 -5.64
CA LEU A 486 20.31 -2.42 -5.04
C LEU A 486 21.32 -1.32 -4.64
N SER A 487 21.09 -0.10 -5.12
CA SER A 487 21.97 1.04 -4.90
C SER A 487 21.46 1.93 -3.78
N PHE A 488 22.27 2.90 -3.35
CA PHE A 488 21.83 3.89 -2.35
C PHE A 488 20.62 4.70 -2.82
N ASP A 489 20.43 4.83 -4.14
CA ASP A 489 19.28 5.52 -4.71
C ASP A 489 17.95 4.79 -4.48
N ASP A 490 18.00 3.52 -4.10
CA ASP A 490 16.81 2.73 -3.72
C ASP A 490 16.36 2.99 -2.27
N PHE A 491 17.20 3.65 -1.45
CA PHE A 491 16.97 3.86 -0.02
C PHE A 491 16.83 5.33 0.34
N ASN A 492 15.98 5.61 1.32
CA ASN A 492 15.91 6.90 1.99
C ASN A 492 16.27 6.74 3.48
N PRO A 493 17.54 6.99 3.86
CA PRO A 493 18.00 6.81 5.24
C PRO A 493 17.24 7.62 6.28
N SER A 494 16.62 8.75 5.89
CA SER A 494 15.79 9.56 6.80
C SER A 494 14.52 8.85 7.27
N HIS A 495 14.18 7.71 6.65
CA HIS A 495 13.05 6.86 7.03
C HIS A 495 13.48 5.51 7.63
N ASN A 496 14.75 5.36 8.01
CA ASN A 496 15.20 4.22 8.80
C ASN A 496 14.63 4.29 10.22
N MET A 497 14.30 3.15 10.82
CA MET A 497 13.60 3.13 12.10
C MET A 497 13.85 1.83 12.87
N SER A 498 13.96 1.95 14.20
CA SER A 498 13.73 0.86 15.15
C SER A 498 12.44 1.15 15.93
N TRP A 499 11.79 0.08 16.39
CA TRP A 499 10.59 0.14 17.21
C TRP A 499 10.81 -0.42 18.61
N ASP A 500 12.06 -0.57 19.03
CA ASP A 500 12.37 -0.97 20.39
C ASP A 500 11.85 0.08 21.37
N GLY A 501 11.10 -0.35 22.38
CA GLY A 501 10.43 0.53 23.34
C GLY A 501 9.04 1.02 22.91
N PHE A 502 8.58 0.70 21.69
CA PHE A 502 7.20 0.97 21.30
C PHE A 502 6.23 0.00 22.03
N HIS A 503 4.99 0.45 22.19
CA HIS A 503 3.90 -0.42 22.62
C HIS A 503 3.62 -1.49 21.56
N GLU A 504 2.82 -2.51 21.89
CA GLU A 504 2.67 -3.67 20.99
C GLU A 504 1.96 -3.33 19.67
N LYS A 505 0.85 -2.59 19.74
CA LYS A 505 0.04 -2.22 18.59
C LYS A 505 -0.78 -0.96 18.84
N GLU A 506 -1.15 -0.28 17.76
CA GLU A 506 -2.11 0.83 17.77
C GLU A 506 -3.11 0.72 16.62
N GLN A 507 -4.16 1.53 16.69
CA GLN A 507 -5.20 1.61 15.65
C GLN A 507 -4.85 2.69 14.63
N ARG A 508 -4.76 2.32 13.34
CA ARG A 508 -4.44 3.22 12.21
C ARG A 508 -5.32 2.97 11.00
N GLY A 509 -5.42 3.95 10.10
CA GLY A 509 -6.19 3.82 8.87
C GLY A 509 -7.12 5.00 8.60
N PRO A 510 -7.88 4.93 7.51
CA PRO A 510 -8.76 6.01 7.08
C PRO A 510 -9.91 6.28 8.07
N PRO A 511 -10.67 7.38 7.91
CA PRO A 511 -11.71 7.78 8.89
C PRO A 511 -12.87 6.78 8.98
N TYR A 512 -13.11 6.01 7.92
CA TYR A 512 -14.20 5.03 7.85
C TYR A 512 -13.84 3.67 8.48
N HIS A 513 -12.56 3.36 8.67
CA HIS A 513 -12.15 2.09 9.27
C HIS A 513 -10.72 2.17 9.83
N LYS A 514 -10.54 1.70 11.08
CA LYS A 514 -9.23 1.60 11.74
C LYS A 514 -8.83 0.13 11.87
N TYR A 515 -7.55 -0.14 11.68
CA TYR A 515 -6.93 -1.46 11.71
C TYR A 515 -5.89 -1.52 12.82
N ASP A 516 -5.76 -2.70 13.44
CA ASP A 516 -4.61 -2.99 14.29
C ASP A 516 -3.31 -2.97 13.47
N TYR A 517 -2.39 -2.10 13.87
CA TYR A 517 -1.02 -2.03 13.40
C TYR A 517 -0.08 -2.52 14.50
N TYR A 518 0.47 -3.72 14.33
CA TYR A 518 1.44 -4.29 15.26
C TYR A 518 2.83 -3.77 14.94
N PHE A 519 3.52 -3.17 15.91
CA PHE A 519 4.85 -2.63 15.66
C PHE A 519 5.89 -3.75 15.51
N PRO A 520 6.84 -3.63 14.55
CA PRO A 520 7.84 -4.66 14.30
C PRO A 520 9.02 -4.53 15.28
N ARG A 521 8.73 -4.72 16.57
CA ARG A 521 9.70 -4.62 17.68
C ARG A 521 10.78 -5.70 17.53
N GLY A 522 12.05 -5.36 17.74
CA GLY A 522 13.17 -6.26 17.46
C GLY A 522 13.58 -6.35 16.00
N CYS A 523 12.93 -5.60 15.09
CA CYS A 523 13.41 -5.40 13.74
C CYS A 523 14.10 -4.03 13.59
N TYR A 524 15.11 -3.99 12.73
CA TYR A 524 15.64 -2.74 12.19
C TYR A 524 15.12 -2.52 10.78
N GLY A 525 14.52 -1.35 10.53
CA GLY A 525 13.87 -1.01 9.28
C GLY A 525 14.67 -0.04 8.42
N PHE A 526 14.85 -0.38 7.15
CA PHE A 526 15.49 0.44 6.11
C PHE A 526 14.45 1.05 5.19
N GLY A 527 14.34 2.38 5.20
CA GLY A 527 13.37 3.11 4.36
C GLY A 527 13.72 3.02 2.88
N LEU A 528 12.74 2.67 2.05
CA LEU A 528 12.89 2.65 0.59
C LEU A 528 12.52 4.01 0.00
N ARG A 529 13.13 4.36 -1.13
CA ARG A 529 12.66 5.48 -1.97
C ARG A 529 11.46 5.03 -2.80
N VAL A 530 10.29 5.55 -2.46
CA VAL A 530 9.01 5.23 -3.09
C VAL A 530 8.75 6.07 -4.35
N LYS A 531 9.61 5.97 -5.37
CA LYS A 531 9.54 6.86 -6.56
C LYS A 531 8.40 6.54 -7.53
N ASN A 532 7.78 5.35 -7.45
CA ASN A 532 6.94 4.78 -8.50
C ASN A 532 5.43 4.80 -8.21
N TYR A 533 4.97 5.43 -7.12
CA TYR A 533 3.59 5.28 -6.63
C TYR A 533 2.69 6.53 -6.74
N GLY A 534 3.17 7.59 -7.39
CA GLY A 534 2.40 8.82 -7.63
C GLY A 534 2.28 9.68 -6.37
N ASN A 535 1.06 10.16 -6.08
CA ASN A 535 0.76 10.94 -4.88
C ASN A 535 1.02 10.13 -3.59
N ASP A 536 1.52 10.76 -2.53
CA ASP A 536 1.93 10.17 -1.25
C ASP A 536 0.80 10.07 -0.20
N ASP A 537 -0.45 10.40 -0.53
CA ASP A 537 -1.57 10.33 0.43
C ASP A 537 -1.73 8.95 1.09
N TRP A 538 -1.42 7.87 0.37
CA TRP A 538 -1.48 6.49 0.85
C TRP A 538 -0.50 6.18 1.98
N ILE A 539 0.62 6.90 2.09
CA ILE A 539 1.64 6.66 3.12
C ILE A 539 1.49 7.60 4.32
N LYS A 540 0.73 8.70 4.18
CA LYS A 540 0.45 9.62 5.27
C LYS A 540 -0.22 8.88 6.43
N MET A 541 0.23 9.18 7.65
CA MET A 541 -0.20 8.54 8.91
C MET A 541 -1.19 9.43 9.68
N ASP A 542 -1.90 10.29 8.97
CA ASP A 542 -2.81 11.32 9.48
C ASP A 542 -4.28 10.87 9.46
N GLY A 543 -4.56 9.63 9.06
CA GLY A 543 -5.92 9.13 8.96
C GLY A 543 -6.71 9.69 7.79
N ASN A 544 -6.06 10.18 6.73
CA ASN A 544 -6.76 10.64 5.53
C ASN A 544 -7.54 9.50 4.82
N PRO A 545 -8.58 9.80 4.02
CA PRO A 545 -9.41 8.78 3.37
C PRO A 545 -8.66 7.83 2.42
N ASN A 546 -7.49 8.23 1.93
CA ASN A 546 -6.65 7.47 1.03
C ASN A 546 -5.52 6.71 1.76
N GLU A 547 -5.43 6.76 3.10
CA GLU A 547 -4.42 6.03 3.86
C GLU A 547 -4.53 4.52 3.62
N TRP A 548 -3.44 3.88 3.21
CA TRP A 548 -3.37 2.44 2.98
C TRP A 548 -2.92 1.70 4.24
N ARG A 549 -3.38 0.46 4.42
CA ARG A 549 -3.08 -0.36 5.60
C ARG A 549 -1.60 -0.75 5.63
N ILE A 550 -0.98 -0.77 6.81
CA ILE A 550 0.39 -1.29 6.98
C ILE A 550 0.34 -2.80 7.17
N MET A 551 1.10 -3.55 6.37
CA MET A 551 1.17 -5.01 6.44
C MET A 551 2.56 -5.54 6.11
N TYR A 552 2.82 -6.79 6.47
CA TYR A 552 4.12 -7.45 6.42
C TYR A 552 4.14 -8.63 5.46
N HIS A 553 5.21 -8.74 4.67
CA HIS A 553 5.46 -9.85 3.76
C HIS A 553 6.87 -10.42 3.98
N GLY A 554 6.96 -11.61 4.56
CA GLY A 554 8.23 -12.34 4.69
C GLY A 554 8.72 -12.86 3.35
N THR A 555 10.03 -12.81 3.10
CA THR A 555 10.60 -13.29 1.84
C THR A 555 11.99 -13.91 2.02
N LYS A 556 12.57 -14.39 0.91
CA LYS A 556 13.95 -14.90 0.84
C LYS A 556 14.89 -13.79 0.42
N GLN A 557 16.14 -13.83 0.89
CA GLN A 557 17.18 -12.85 0.54
C GLN A 557 17.33 -12.64 -0.98
N VAL A 558 17.26 -13.71 -1.77
CA VAL A 558 17.33 -13.67 -3.24
C VAL A 558 16.19 -12.89 -3.92
N ALA A 559 15.05 -12.70 -3.25
CA ALA A 559 13.88 -12.01 -3.82
C ALA A 559 13.84 -10.51 -3.48
N VAL A 560 14.70 -10.02 -2.59
CA VAL A 560 14.64 -8.64 -2.09
C VAL A 560 14.81 -7.62 -3.21
N ARG A 561 15.78 -7.85 -4.10
CA ARG A 561 16.04 -6.94 -5.21
C ARG A 561 14.87 -6.87 -6.20
N SER A 562 14.33 -8.01 -6.63
CA SER A 562 13.22 -8.04 -7.58
C SER A 562 11.97 -7.39 -6.99
N ILE A 563 11.69 -7.62 -5.71
CA ILE A 563 10.57 -6.94 -5.03
C ILE A 563 10.80 -5.43 -4.94
N THR A 564 12.01 -4.99 -4.61
CA THR A 564 12.32 -3.56 -4.47
C THR A 564 12.24 -2.83 -5.81
N LYS A 565 12.67 -3.46 -6.91
CA LYS A 565 12.69 -2.85 -8.25
C LYS A 565 11.36 -3.01 -9.00
N ASP A 566 10.76 -4.20 -8.95
CA ASP A 566 9.64 -4.62 -9.80
C ASP A 566 8.32 -4.76 -9.04
N ASN A 567 8.31 -4.45 -7.74
CA ASN A 567 7.20 -4.65 -6.79
C ASN A 567 6.89 -6.13 -6.47
N LEU A 568 6.09 -6.38 -5.42
CA LEU A 568 5.56 -7.70 -5.07
C LEU A 568 4.62 -8.22 -6.16
N LYS A 569 4.73 -9.50 -6.50
CA LYS A 569 3.92 -10.16 -7.54
C LYS A 569 3.08 -11.29 -6.95
N PRO A 570 1.83 -11.48 -7.42
CA PRO A 570 0.97 -12.54 -6.93
C PRO A 570 1.54 -13.93 -7.22
N GLY A 571 1.41 -14.83 -6.25
CA GLY A 571 1.79 -16.24 -6.41
C GLY A 571 0.81 -17.00 -7.31
N LYS A 572 1.26 -18.13 -7.87
CA LYS A 572 0.44 -18.96 -8.77
C LYS A 572 -0.55 -19.87 -8.05
N GLU A 573 -0.31 -20.17 -6.78
CA GLU A 573 -1.12 -21.11 -5.99
C GLU A 573 -1.34 -20.61 -4.57
N ASN A 574 -2.58 -20.70 -4.11
CA ASN A 574 -2.99 -20.43 -2.75
C ASN A 574 -3.98 -21.50 -2.28
N TYR A 575 -3.69 -22.18 -1.17
CA TYR A 575 -4.55 -23.19 -0.57
C TYR A 575 -5.97 -22.67 -0.34
N CYS A 576 -6.07 -21.40 0.05
CA CYS A 576 -7.32 -20.72 0.34
C CYS A 576 -7.99 -20.07 -0.90
N ALA A 577 -7.43 -20.20 -2.10
CA ALA A 577 -7.91 -19.47 -3.30
C ALA A 577 -9.39 -19.71 -3.63
N LYS A 578 -9.87 -20.94 -3.40
CA LYS A 578 -11.24 -21.37 -3.70
C LYS A 578 -12.29 -20.92 -2.68
N TYR A 579 -11.86 -20.51 -1.49
CA TYR A 579 -12.77 -20.14 -0.41
C TYR A 579 -13.36 -18.74 -0.65
N ASP A 580 -14.57 -18.55 -0.14
CA ASP A 580 -15.23 -17.24 -0.13
C ASP A 580 -14.79 -16.43 1.09
N CYS A 581 -14.75 -15.12 0.92
CA CYS A 581 -14.48 -14.13 1.95
C CYS A 581 -15.37 -12.91 1.74
N LEU A 582 -15.53 -12.10 2.78
CA LEU A 582 -16.08 -10.77 2.64
C LEU A 582 -14.93 -9.82 2.33
N ASP A 583 -15.10 -8.96 1.32
CA ASP A 583 -14.24 -7.80 1.17
C ASP A 583 -14.58 -6.70 2.19
N GLU A 584 -13.81 -5.61 2.21
CA GLU A 584 -14.02 -4.50 3.15
C GLU A 584 -15.38 -3.80 3.00
N ASP A 585 -16.04 -3.92 1.84
CA ASP A 585 -17.39 -3.38 1.63
C ASP A 585 -18.48 -4.38 2.07
N GLY A 586 -18.09 -5.50 2.67
CA GLY A 586 -19.00 -6.57 3.14
C GLY A 586 -19.51 -7.46 2.02
N LYS A 587 -18.92 -7.42 0.82
CA LYS A 587 -19.36 -8.21 -0.32
C LYS A 587 -18.63 -9.56 -0.37
N THR A 588 -19.39 -10.63 -0.60
CA THR A 588 -18.83 -11.97 -0.80
C THR A 588 -18.03 -12.04 -2.10
N VAL A 589 -16.75 -12.37 -2.00
CA VAL A 589 -15.79 -12.53 -3.10
C VAL A 589 -14.89 -13.75 -2.85
N LYS A 590 -14.27 -14.28 -3.90
CA LYS A 590 -13.24 -15.33 -3.74
C LYS A 590 -11.95 -14.74 -3.18
N VAL A 591 -11.26 -15.50 -2.33
CA VAL A 591 -9.91 -15.13 -1.86
C VAL A 591 -8.94 -15.05 -3.03
N GLY A 592 -8.99 -16.03 -3.95
CA GLY A 592 -8.13 -16.08 -5.13
C GLY A 592 -6.65 -16.30 -4.82
N ASN A 593 -5.85 -16.39 -5.88
CA ASN A 593 -4.39 -16.42 -5.79
C ASN A 593 -3.87 -14.98 -5.63
N GLY A 594 -2.82 -14.78 -4.84
CA GLY A 594 -2.32 -13.43 -4.58
C GLY A 594 -1.02 -13.39 -3.78
N ILE A 595 -0.72 -12.18 -3.30
CA ILE A 595 0.40 -11.85 -2.43
C ILE A 595 -0.07 -12.01 -0.99
N TYR A 596 0.66 -12.80 -0.20
CA TYR A 596 0.34 -13.01 1.21
C TYR A 596 0.86 -11.89 2.08
N PHE A 597 0.07 -11.48 3.05
CA PHE A 597 0.42 -10.50 4.07
C PHE A 597 -0.02 -10.97 5.44
N SER A 598 0.65 -10.44 6.46
CA SER A 598 0.16 -10.44 7.84
C SER A 598 0.13 -9.02 8.39
N ASN A 599 -0.70 -8.78 9.40
CA ASN A 599 -0.68 -7.55 10.19
C ASN A 599 0.33 -7.60 11.35
N ASP A 600 0.90 -8.76 11.66
CA ASP A 600 2.01 -8.92 12.61
C ASP A 600 3.21 -9.58 11.91
N PHE A 601 4.36 -8.91 11.94
CA PHE A 601 5.60 -9.43 11.34
C PHE A 601 6.05 -10.75 11.98
N LYS A 602 5.65 -11.04 13.23
CA LYS A 602 5.99 -12.29 13.92
C LYS A 602 5.45 -13.50 13.16
N VAL A 603 4.28 -13.38 12.54
CA VAL A 603 3.70 -14.41 11.68
C VAL A 603 4.63 -14.71 10.49
N CYS A 604 5.30 -13.70 9.94
CA CYS A 604 6.27 -13.89 8.85
C CYS A 604 7.49 -14.73 9.28
N ILE A 605 7.92 -14.65 10.54
CA ILE A 605 9.14 -15.34 11.04
C ILE A 605 8.85 -16.66 11.77
N ASN A 606 7.67 -16.80 12.39
CA ASN A 606 7.31 -17.99 13.17
C ASN A 606 6.83 -19.15 12.28
N ASP A 607 6.10 -18.83 11.19
CA ASP A 607 5.48 -19.84 10.33
C ASP A 607 6.35 -20.16 9.09
N GLY A 608 7.62 -19.76 9.09
CA GLY A 608 8.61 -20.14 8.08
C GLY A 608 8.52 -19.42 6.73
N TYR A 609 7.73 -18.35 6.61
CA TYR A 609 7.58 -17.59 5.35
C TYR A 609 8.82 -16.75 5.02
N ALA A 610 9.41 -16.09 6.02
CA ALA A 610 10.70 -15.44 5.89
C ALA A 610 11.80 -16.47 6.18
N SER A 611 12.67 -16.71 5.20
CA SER A 611 13.81 -17.61 5.40
C SER A 611 14.94 -16.85 6.09
N TYR A 612 15.44 -17.39 7.20
CA TYR A 612 16.64 -16.87 7.83
C TYR A 612 17.87 -17.17 6.96
N THR A 613 18.67 -16.15 6.70
CA THR A 613 19.96 -16.26 6.02
C THR A 613 21.07 -16.09 7.04
N GLN A 614 22.02 -17.02 7.04
CA GLN A 614 23.22 -16.95 7.88
C GLN A 614 24.15 -15.86 7.34
N ILE A 615 24.61 -14.98 8.23
CA ILE A 615 25.59 -13.94 7.93
C ILE A 615 26.59 -13.91 9.09
N GLY A 616 27.81 -14.38 8.84
CA GLY A 616 28.80 -14.58 9.90
C GLY A 616 28.28 -15.56 10.96
N SER A 617 28.29 -15.15 12.23
CA SER A 617 27.75 -15.93 13.36
C SER A 617 26.25 -15.74 13.60
N LYS A 618 25.59 -14.84 12.86
CA LYS A 618 24.21 -14.42 13.08
C LYS A 618 23.27 -14.90 11.98
N GLN A 619 21.97 -14.92 12.26
CA GLN A 619 20.92 -15.25 11.29
C GLN A 619 19.93 -14.10 11.16
N PHE A 620 19.59 -13.72 9.93
CA PHE A 620 18.65 -12.63 9.67
C PHE A 620 17.51 -13.06 8.76
N ALA A 621 16.28 -12.70 9.13
CA ALA A 621 15.11 -12.82 8.28
C ALA A 621 14.78 -11.45 7.65
N VAL A 622 14.35 -11.46 6.39
CA VAL A 622 13.97 -10.25 5.64
C VAL A 622 12.46 -10.20 5.46
N ILE A 623 11.87 -9.07 5.84
CA ILE A 623 10.43 -8.82 5.75
C ILE A 623 10.20 -7.49 5.06
N PHE A 624 9.31 -7.43 4.07
CA PHE A 624 8.84 -6.16 3.52
C PHE A 624 7.70 -5.61 4.36
N MET A 625 7.86 -4.36 4.78
CA MET A 625 6.80 -3.55 5.33
C MET A 625 6.19 -2.71 4.20
N SER A 626 4.92 -2.96 3.95
CA SER A 626 4.19 -2.47 2.78
C SER A 626 2.95 -1.72 3.20
N ARG A 627 2.56 -0.74 2.39
CA ARG A 627 1.22 -0.16 2.40
C ARG A 627 0.35 -0.95 1.42
N VAL A 628 -0.83 -1.35 1.87
CA VAL A 628 -1.75 -2.24 1.14
C VAL A 628 -3.11 -1.58 1.03
N ASN A 629 -3.67 -1.56 -0.18
CA ASN A 629 -4.99 -0.97 -0.43
C ASN A 629 -6.05 -1.73 0.40
N PRO A 630 -6.68 -1.10 1.41
CA PRO A 630 -7.57 -1.79 2.32
C PRO A 630 -8.69 -2.51 1.57
N LYS A 631 -9.30 -1.86 0.58
CA LYS A 631 -10.44 -2.39 -0.21
C LYS A 631 -10.14 -3.68 -0.98
N LYS A 632 -8.86 -4.03 -1.11
CA LYS A 632 -8.37 -5.17 -1.91
C LYS A 632 -7.81 -6.30 -1.05
N VAL A 633 -7.85 -6.14 0.28
CA VAL A 633 -7.50 -7.20 1.22
C VAL A 633 -8.58 -8.28 1.19
N ARG A 634 -8.15 -9.54 1.20
CA ARG A 634 -9.00 -10.75 1.22
C ARG A 634 -8.57 -11.66 2.36
N HIS A 635 -9.51 -12.29 3.05
CA HIS A 635 -9.23 -13.27 4.11
C HIS A 635 -10.29 -14.38 4.14
N GLY A 636 -9.90 -15.64 3.90
CA GLY A 636 -10.83 -16.78 3.83
C GLY A 636 -11.09 -17.44 5.18
N GLY A 637 -12.35 -17.46 5.63
CA GLY A 637 -12.82 -18.26 6.79
C GLY A 637 -12.15 -17.96 8.13
N ASN A 638 -12.52 -18.72 9.18
CA ASN A 638 -11.94 -18.59 10.52
C ASN A 638 -10.42 -18.84 10.49
N TYR A 639 -9.95 -19.81 9.69
CA TYR A 639 -8.52 -20.15 9.61
C TYR A 639 -7.59 -18.99 9.25
N MET A 640 -7.87 -18.22 8.18
CA MET A 640 -6.99 -17.10 7.83
C MET A 640 -7.08 -15.96 8.85
N ARG A 641 -8.25 -15.76 9.46
CA ARG A 641 -8.45 -14.74 10.50
C ARG A 641 -7.70 -15.09 11.78
N ASP A 642 -7.81 -16.33 12.24
CA ASP A 642 -7.20 -16.82 13.48
C ASP A 642 -5.66 -16.82 13.40
N ASN A 643 -5.12 -17.05 12.20
CA ASN A 643 -3.67 -17.04 11.94
C ASN A 643 -3.17 -15.73 11.31
N GLN A 644 -4.00 -14.68 11.26
CA GLN A 644 -3.60 -13.36 10.77
C GLN A 644 -3.02 -13.33 9.34
N TYR A 645 -3.60 -14.14 8.43
CA TYR A 645 -3.24 -14.18 7.02
C TYR A 645 -4.20 -13.39 6.15
N PHE A 646 -3.64 -12.66 5.21
CA PHE A 646 -4.38 -11.86 4.25
C PHE A 646 -3.79 -12.04 2.86
N VAL A 647 -4.62 -11.87 1.84
CA VAL A 647 -4.23 -12.01 0.44
C VAL A 647 -4.65 -10.76 -0.33
N VAL A 648 -3.76 -10.30 -1.22
CA VAL A 648 -4.06 -9.26 -2.21
C VAL A 648 -3.74 -9.80 -3.59
N ASN A 649 -4.72 -9.76 -4.49
CA ASN A 649 -4.61 -10.46 -5.77
C ASN A 649 -3.70 -9.73 -6.79
N GLU A 650 -3.54 -8.42 -6.66
CA GLU A 650 -2.87 -7.59 -7.68
C GLU A 650 -1.70 -6.78 -7.11
N SER A 651 -0.60 -6.69 -7.87
CA SER A 651 0.60 -5.93 -7.50
C SER A 651 0.35 -4.43 -7.32
N GLN A 652 -0.57 -3.84 -8.08
CA GLN A 652 -0.87 -2.40 -8.04
C GLN A 652 -1.46 -1.94 -6.69
N ASP A 653 -2.02 -2.89 -5.93
CA ASP A 653 -2.67 -2.67 -4.64
C ASP A 653 -1.70 -2.83 -3.45
N VAL A 654 -0.40 -2.92 -3.74
CA VAL A 654 0.68 -3.11 -2.77
C VAL A 654 1.82 -2.14 -3.06
N ARG A 655 2.31 -1.48 -2.01
CA ARG A 655 3.40 -0.50 -2.07
C ARG A 655 4.42 -0.76 -0.96
N PRO A 656 5.47 -1.58 -1.21
CA PRO A 656 6.58 -1.74 -0.29
C PRO A 656 7.30 -0.41 -0.11
N TYR A 657 7.54 -0.02 1.15
CA TYR A 657 8.19 1.25 1.47
C TYR A 657 9.30 1.10 2.49
N ARG A 658 9.47 -0.08 3.09
CA ARG A 658 10.54 -0.36 4.04
C ARG A 658 10.89 -1.84 4.05
N ILE A 659 12.19 -2.15 4.19
CA ILE A 659 12.68 -3.50 4.42
C ILE A 659 13.02 -3.64 5.91
N LEU A 660 12.50 -4.67 6.57
CA LEU A 660 12.80 -5.01 7.95
C LEU A 660 13.78 -6.17 7.99
N LEU A 661 14.79 -6.04 8.85
CA LEU A 661 15.68 -7.13 9.24
C LEU A 661 15.36 -7.55 10.67
N HIS A 662 15.11 -8.84 10.85
CA HIS A 662 14.97 -9.46 12.16
C HIS A 662 16.15 -10.40 12.41
N GLU A 663 16.93 -10.12 13.46
CA GLU A 663 17.99 -11.03 13.92
C GLU A 663 17.39 -12.16 14.74
N LYS A 664 17.77 -13.41 14.43
CA LYS A 664 17.42 -14.56 15.25
C LYS A 664 18.23 -14.49 16.55
N LYS A 665 17.53 -14.32 17.67
CA LYS A 665 18.13 -14.31 19.01
C LYS A 665 18.56 -15.70 19.46
#